data_AF-A0A975U3I5-F1
#
_entry.id   AF-A0A975U3I5-F1
#
_cell.length_a   1.000
_cell.length_b   1.000
_cell.length_c   1.000
_cell.angle_alpha   90.00
_cell.angle_beta   90.00
_cell.angle_gamma   90.00
#
_symmetry.space_group_name_H-M   'P 1'
#
loop_
_entity.id
_entity.type
_entity.pdbx_description
1 polymer ?
#
loop_
_entity_poly.entity_id
_entity_poly.type
_entity_poly.pdbx_seq_one_letter_code
_entity_poly.pdbx_strand_id
1 'polypeptide(L)'
;MRSVALVGLGVVAVTAAVALAQAEPPPPQRAIPNPVSGREFATPETLAIQDDDFLNPAFLWVEEGEQAWNSVEGTAGKSCASCHNDARETMRGVRARMPAYHPRLGRVVTLEQQVNICRTERMGAPALPIDSRPLNAITTFIALQSRGMPVNVDISGPARPFFDKGEAFYNTRRGQLDMRCGSCHEDNYGRYLRADLLSQGMSNGFPTYRLKEQRVISPQFRLKGCVNDVRGEAPPMGGEEFTTSNSTWHGAPKACRWKAPRFAADAAQEGSMITRRDLLAATAALAALPARAQQAPTQADLLRFEPLGQVTLLHVADLHAQLAPMFFREPETNLGVGDARGVLPHLTGDAFLRAFDVPAGSALAHALVHTDFAALARRFGPMGGVDRIATVVKAIRAERPGRTLLLDGGDTWQGSWTSLQTRGADMVEVQKALGVDAMVGHWEFTHGAERVKELVDTLGVPFLGSNIQDTEWNEDVFPHTATFERGGVKIAVIGQAFPYTPIANPRWMFPEWSFGIKEEKVAERVEAARAAGAELVVLLSHNGFDVDRKLAGRVPGIDVILTAHTHDAMPRPLKVGDTLLVATGACGKFVSRLDLEISGGRVAGFRYALIPVFSNAISPDPEVAALVGRLRAPFAADLARVVGRTESLLFRRGNTAGTWDDVICDALLAERDAEIALSPGFRWGTSILPGSEITAEDVWAQTAITYPNAYRITMRGEMIKTILEDVADNLFNPDPYYQQGGDMVRTGGLTFALDVSAPSGRRVSDLRLRRTGQPIEPGRDYVVAGWASINEGTEGPPIWEIVFRHLARGPIRVEPRNDIRLAGL
;
A
#
# COMPACT_ATOMS: atom_id res chain seq x y z
N MET A 1 27.27 11.98 63.74
CA MET A 1 28.35 11.00 63.98
C MET A 1 28.08 9.74 63.16
N ARG A 2 28.96 9.47 62.17
CA ARG A 2 29.52 8.17 61.73
C ARG A 2 28.55 7.04 61.31
N SER A 3 28.80 6.14 60.35
CA SER A 3 29.78 5.91 59.26
C SER A 3 29.44 4.52 58.66
N VAL A 4 29.60 4.33 57.32
CA VAL A 4 30.27 3.20 56.59
C VAL A 4 29.84 1.73 56.94
N ALA A 5 29.21 0.90 56.10
CA ALA A 5 29.55 0.22 54.82
C ALA A 5 30.18 -1.20 54.90
N LEU A 6 29.78 -2.07 53.94
CA LEU A 6 30.45 -3.21 53.25
C LEU A 6 30.39 -4.69 53.75
N VAL A 7 29.86 -5.55 52.84
CA VAL A 7 30.44 -6.79 52.21
C VAL A 7 30.18 -8.21 52.76
N GLY A 8 29.77 -9.12 51.83
CA GLY A 8 30.35 -10.47 51.62
C GLY A 8 29.37 -11.66 51.72
N LEU A 9 28.86 -12.26 50.62
CA LEU A 9 29.34 -13.44 49.85
C LEU A 9 29.22 -14.83 50.53
N GLY A 10 28.57 -15.80 49.85
CA GLY A 10 28.68 -17.24 50.17
C GLY A 10 27.66 -18.16 49.48
N VAL A 11 28.13 -18.94 48.50
CA VAL A 11 27.44 -19.94 47.65
C VAL A 11 27.50 -21.34 48.28
N VAL A 12 26.44 -22.19 48.15
CA VAL A 12 26.55 -23.67 48.04
C VAL A 12 25.38 -24.23 47.20
N ALA A 13 25.69 -25.21 46.35
CA ALA A 13 24.81 -25.86 45.37
C ALA A 13 24.74 -27.39 45.55
N VAL A 14 23.72 -28.01 44.93
CA VAL A 14 23.55 -29.43 44.45
C VAL A 14 23.45 -30.52 45.55
N THR A 15 22.51 -31.49 45.59
CA THR A 15 22.13 -32.54 44.61
C THR A 15 20.84 -33.28 45.03
N ALA A 16 20.04 -33.76 44.05
CA ALA A 16 19.34 -35.06 44.11
C ALA A 16 18.85 -35.47 42.71
N ALA A 17 18.94 -36.78 42.43
CA ALA A 17 19.10 -37.38 41.12
C ALA A 17 17.82 -37.97 40.49
N VAL A 18 17.97 -38.25 39.20
CA VAL A 18 17.09 -38.91 38.23
C VAL A 18 16.66 -40.31 38.65
N ALA A 19 15.38 -40.64 38.42
CA ALA A 19 14.92 -41.99 38.14
C ALA A 19 13.98 -41.95 36.92
N LEU A 20 14.49 -42.41 35.78
CA LEU A 20 13.77 -42.63 34.54
C LEU A 20 13.00 -43.95 34.64
N ALA A 21 11.67 -43.90 34.51
CA ALA A 21 10.88 -45.05 34.09
C ALA A 21 10.70 -44.95 32.56
N GLN A 22 11.41 -45.82 31.82
CA GLN A 22 11.19 -46.03 30.40
C GLN A 22 9.87 -46.79 30.21
N ALA A 23 8.87 -46.16 29.61
CA ALA A 23 7.78 -46.88 28.95
C ALA A 23 8.21 -47.09 27.48
N GLU A 24 8.24 -48.34 27.03
CA GLU A 24 8.40 -48.64 25.59
C GLU A 24 7.25 -47.99 24.79
N PRO A 25 7.53 -47.34 23.65
CA PRO A 25 6.48 -46.81 22.81
C PRO A 25 5.66 -47.97 22.20
N PRO A 26 4.33 -47.86 22.12
CA PRO A 26 3.51 -48.89 21.49
C PRO A 26 3.86 -49.03 20.00
N PRO A 27 3.65 -50.22 19.39
CA PRO A 27 4.00 -50.45 17.99
C PRO A 27 3.19 -49.53 17.06
N PRO A 28 3.73 -49.15 15.88
CA PRO A 28 3.13 -48.15 15.02
C PRO A 28 1.87 -48.71 14.36
N GLN A 29 0.72 -48.40 14.93
CA GLN A 29 -0.57 -48.60 14.28
C GLN A 29 -0.96 -47.33 13.53
N ARG A 30 -0.44 -47.16 12.31
CA ARG A 30 -0.98 -46.16 11.38
C ARG A 30 -2.11 -46.77 10.56
N ALA A 31 -3.33 -46.49 10.97
CA ALA A 31 -4.45 -46.45 10.05
C ALA A 31 -5.22 -45.16 10.33
N ILE A 32 -4.83 -44.05 9.68
CA ILE A 32 -5.80 -42.95 9.48
C ILE A 32 -6.88 -43.55 8.58
N PRO A 33 -8.11 -43.78 9.08
CA PRO A 33 -9.15 -44.36 8.24
C PRO A 33 -9.46 -43.37 7.11
N ASN A 34 -9.45 -43.84 5.86
CA ASN A 34 -9.79 -43.04 4.68
C ASN A 34 -8.92 -41.76 4.54
N PRO A 35 -7.65 -41.90 4.15
CA PRO A 35 -6.77 -40.76 3.96
C PRO A 35 -7.28 -39.82 2.85
N VAL A 36 -7.44 -38.55 3.17
CA VAL A 36 -7.93 -37.49 2.28
C VAL A 36 -6.88 -36.41 2.08
N SER A 37 -6.86 -35.84 0.87
CA SER A 37 -5.93 -34.77 0.50
C SER A 37 -6.16 -33.53 1.36
N GLY A 38 -5.09 -32.76 1.64
CA GLY A 38 -5.21 -31.44 2.27
C GLY A 38 -6.12 -30.48 1.49
N ARG A 39 -6.32 -30.75 0.20
CA ARG A 39 -7.25 -30.06 -0.68
C ARG A 39 -8.73 -30.20 -0.27
N GLU A 40 -9.13 -31.31 0.36
CA GLU A 40 -10.50 -31.49 0.86
C GLU A 40 -10.83 -30.56 2.04
N PHE A 41 -9.80 -29.93 2.63
CA PHE A 41 -9.91 -28.97 3.72
C PHE A 41 -9.74 -27.52 3.24
N ALA A 42 -9.64 -27.29 1.92
CA ALA A 42 -9.58 -25.96 1.34
C ALA A 42 -10.99 -25.42 1.06
N THR A 43 -11.18 -24.11 1.19
CA THR A 43 -12.47 -23.47 0.88
C THR A 43 -12.74 -23.52 -0.64
N PRO A 44 -14.00 -23.44 -1.08
CA PRO A 44 -14.33 -23.39 -2.51
C PRO A 44 -13.57 -22.30 -3.29
N GLU A 45 -13.33 -21.15 -2.66
CA GLU A 45 -12.59 -20.03 -3.25
C GLU A 45 -11.10 -20.37 -3.40
N THR A 46 -10.52 -20.99 -2.36
CA THR A 46 -9.13 -21.48 -2.41
C THR A 46 -8.97 -22.55 -3.49
N LEU A 47 -9.96 -23.43 -3.63
CA LEU A 47 -9.99 -24.45 -4.68
C LEU A 47 -10.10 -23.83 -6.07
N ALA A 48 -10.96 -22.82 -6.25
CA ALA A 48 -11.11 -22.11 -7.51
C ALA A 48 -9.79 -21.45 -7.95
N ILE A 49 -9.07 -20.81 -7.02
CA ILE A 49 -7.74 -20.23 -7.28
C ILE A 49 -6.73 -21.34 -7.59
N GLN A 50 -6.74 -22.45 -6.87
CA GLN A 50 -5.81 -23.56 -7.12
C GLN A 50 -6.07 -24.31 -8.43
N ASP A 51 -7.31 -24.33 -8.89
CA ASP A 51 -7.78 -25.04 -10.09
C ASP A 51 -7.62 -24.24 -11.37
N ASP A 52 -7.32 -22.96 -11.27
CA ASP A 52 -7.15 -22.08 -12.41
C ASP A 52 -5.66 -21.76 -12.59
N ASP A 53 -5.06 -22.24 -13.69
CA ASP A 53 -3.64 -22.02 -14.00
C ASP A 53 -3.31 -20.52 -14.20
N PHE A 54 -4.31 -19.68 -14.52
CA PHE A 54 -4.16 -18.23 -14.65
C PHE A 54 -4.28 -17.50 -13.30
N LEU A 55 -5.21 -17.94 -12.43
CA LEU A 55 -5.39 -17.32 -11.11
C LEU A 55 -4.41 -17.86 -10.06
N ASN A 56 -3.85 -19.05 -10.25
CA ASN A 56 -2.96 -19.68 -9.29
C ASN A 56 -1.60 -18.98 -9.27
N PRO A 57 -1.23 -18.25 -8.20
CA PRO A 57 0.01 -17.47 -8.18
C PRO A 57 1.27 -18.34 -8.20
N ALA A 58 1.14 -19.67 -8.02
CA ALA A 58 2.23 -20.61 -8.25
C ALA A 58 2.71 -20.62 -9.72
N PHE A 59 1.90 -20.16 -10.68
CA PHE A 59 2.28 -20.20 -12.09
C PHE A 59 3.40 -19.23 -12.46
N LEU A 60 3.56 -18.14 -11.71
CA LEU A 60 4.77 -17.30 -11.81
C LEU A 60 6.03 -18.11 -11.47
N TRP A 61 5.93 -19.05 -10.53
CA TRP A 61 7.03 -19.93 -10.12
C TRP A 61 7.21 -21.10 -11.10
N VAL A 62 6.14 -21.50 -11.79
CA VAL A 62 6.22 -22.45 -12.92
C VAL A 62 6.99 -21.82 -14.06
N GLU A 63 6.69 -20.57 -14.43
CA GLU A 63 7.36 -19.82 -15.49
C GLU A 63 8.83 -19.59 -15.15
N GLU A 64 9.14 -19.12 -13.94
CA GLU A 64 10.52 -19.01 -13.45
C GLU A 64 11.23 -20.37 -13.42
N GLY A 65 10.50 -21.43 -13.06
CA GLY A 65 11.04 -22.79 -12.99
C GLY A 65 11.34 -23.37 -14.37
N GLU A 66 10.49 -23.08 -15.35
CA GLU A 66 10.70 -23.43 -16.75
C GLU A 66 11.89 -22.65 -17.33
N GLN A 67 11.99 -21.36 -17.00
CA GLN A 67 13.15 -20.56 -17.38
C GLN A 67 14.43 -21.13 -16.75
N ALA A 68 14.42 -21.41 -15.45
CA ALA A 68 15.57 -21.98 -14.74
C ALA A 68 15.92 -23.39 -15.23
N TRP A 69 14.92 -24.19 -15.63
CA TRP A 69 15.13 -25.52 -16.22
C TRP A 69 15.91 -25.44 -17.54
N ASN A 70 15.63 -24.43 -18.35
CA ASN A 70 16.26 -24.21 -19.64
C ASN A 70 17.56 -23.39 -19.56
N SER A 71 17.76 -22.66 -18.47
CA SER A 71 18.92 -21.78 -18.27
C SER A 71 20.21 -22.57 -18.05
N VAL A 72 21.22 -22.28 -18.87
CA VAL A 72 22.57 -22.82 -18.68
C VAL A 72 23.20 -22.14 -17.47
N GLU A 73 23.60 -22.94 -16.50
CA GLU A 73 24.21 -22.44 -15.26
C GLU A 73 25.36 -23.36 -14.81
N GLY A 74 26.36 -22.77 -14.16
CA GLY A 74 27.50 -23.51 -13.63
C GLY A 74 28.60 -23.77 -14.65
N THR A 75 29.70 -24.34 -14.16
CA THR A 75 30.94 -24.50 -14.94
C THR A 75 30.85 -25.57 -16.04
N ALA A 76 29.83 -26.42 -16.02
CA ALA A 76 29.66 -27.47 -17.02
C ALA A 76 28.95 -27.00 -18.30
N GLY A 77 28.46 -25.75 -18.35
CA GLY A 77 27.73 -25.22 -19.50
C GLY A 77 26.43 -25.98 -19.79
N LYS A 78 25.76 -26.49 -18.75
CA LYS A 78 24.54 -27.30 -18.85
C LYS A 78 23.39 -26.63 -18.12
N SER A 79 22.18 -26.85 -18.62
CA SER A 79 20.92 -26.60 -17.91
C SER A 79 20.34 -27.92 -17.40
N CYS A 80 19.25 -27.87 -16.62
CA CYS A 80 18.50 -29.09 -16.31
C CYS A 80 18.02 -29.77 -17.60
N ALA A 81 17.56 -28.99 -18.59
CA ALA A 81 17.16 -29.48 -19.90
C ALA A 81 18.30 -30.18 -20.66
N SER A 82 19.57 -29.77 -20.48
CA SER A 82 20.71 -30.44 -21.12
C SER A 82 20.91 -31.89 -20.66
N CYS A 83 20.45 -32.24 -19.45
CA CYS A 83 20.56 -33.60 -18.90
C CYS A 83 19.24 -34.37 -18.91
N HIS A 84 18.12 -33.64 -18.89
CA HIS A 84 16.80 -34.20 -18.68
C HIS A 84 15.82 -33.92 -19.82
N ASN A 85 16.23 -33.23 -20.90
CA ASN A 85 15.36 -32.81 -22.00
C ASN A 85 14.15 -31.97 -21.51
N ASP A 86 13.06 -31.95 -22.27
CA ASP A 86 11.83 -31.25 -21.85
C ASP A 86 11.23 -31.92 -20.61
N ALA A 87 11.10 -31.16 -19.52
CA ALA A 87 10.48 -31.65 -18.29
C ALA A 87 9.05 -32.17 -18.51
N ARG A 88 8.30 -31.58 -19.45
CA ARG A 88 6.92 -31.97 -19.77
C ARG A 88 6.84 -33.42 -20.24
N GLU A 89 7.92 -33.93 -20.83
CA GLU A 89 8.04 -35.31 -21.27
C GLU A 89 8.72 -36.20 -20.23
N THR A 90 9.81 -35.72 -19.63
CA THR A 90 10.73 -36.56 -18.86
C THR A 90 10.52 -36.54 -17.35
N MET A 91 9.87 -35.52 -16.81
CA MET A 91 9.67 -35.35 -15.36
C MET A 91 8.31 -35.87 -14.87
N ARG A 92 7.51 -36.49 -15.75
CA ARG A 92 6.21 -37.06 -15.40
C ARG A 92 6.32 -38.13 -14.30
N GLY A 93 5.64 -37.89 -13.18
CA GLY A 93 5.63 -38.80 -12.03
C GLY A 93 6.91 -38.79 -11.19
N VAL A 94 7.84 -37.86 -11.43
CA VAL A 94 9.03 -37.68 -10.58
C VAL A 94 8.61 -37.21 -9.21
N ARG A 95 7.83 -36.13 -9.12
CA ARG A 95 7.37 -35.58 -7.84
C ARG A 95 6.53 -36.58 -7.05
N ALA A 96 5.72 -37.40 -7.71
CA ALA A 96 4.87 -38.41 -7.07
C ALA A 96 5.66 -39.55 -6.37
N ARG A 97 6.95 -39.72 -6.69
CA ARG A 97 7.84 -40.75 -6.14
C ARG A 97 8.90 -40.21 -5.18
N MET A 98 8.90 -38.91 -4.91
CA MET A 98 9.84 -38.24 -4.02
C MET A 98 9.17 -37.91 -2.67
N PRO A 99 9.90 -37.96 -1.53
CA PRO A 99 11.33 -38.28 -1.37
C PRO A 99 11.69 -39.73 -1.73
N ALA A 100 12.93 -39.97 -2.17
CA ALA A 100 13.42 -41.31 -2.55
C ALA A 100 14.80 -41.61 -1.98
N TYR A 101 15.11 -42.89 -1.75
CA TYR A 101 16.45 -43.32 -1.35
C TYR A 101 17.46 -43.09 -2.47
N HIS A 102 18.57 -42.41 -2.17
CA HIS A 102 19.65 -42.13 -3.10
C HIS A 102 20.83 -43.09 -2.85
N PRO A 103 21.03 -44.15 -3.67
CA PRO A 103 21.96 -45.23 -3.36
C PRO A 103 23.41 -44.79 -3.12
N ARG A 104 23.88 -43.82 -3.90
CA ARG A 104 25.26 -43.29 -3.78
C ARG A 104 25.48 -42.44 -2.53
N LEU A 105 24.43 -41.81 -1.99
CA LEU A 105 24.54 -40.96 -0.80
C LEU A 105 24.15 -41.71 0.47
N GLY A 106 23.65 -42.95 0.35
CA GLY A 106 23.21 -43.75 1.48
C GLY A 106 22.07 -43.13 2.29
N ARG A 107 21.29 -42.21 1.70
CA ARG A 107 20.22 -41.47 2.40
C ARG A 107 19.02 -41.16 1.50
N VAL A 108 17.87 -40.91 2.12
CA VAL A 108 16.72 -40.34 1.41
C VAL A 108 17.00 -38.89 1.03
N VAL A 109 16.55 -38.48 -0.16
CA VAL A 109 16.65 -37.11 -0.66
C VAL A 109 15.29 -36.58 -1.12
N THR A 110 15.01 -35.31 -0.85
CA THR A 110 13.83 -34.61 -1.38
C THR A 110 14.04 -34.16 -2.82
N LEU A 111 12.97 -33.66 -3.47
CA LEU A 111 13.09 -33.11 -4.83
C LEU A 111 14.04 -31.91 -4.86
N GLU A 112 13.96 -31.03 -3.87
CA GLU A 112 14.85 -29.87 -3.70
C GLU A 112 16.32 -30.30 -3.58
N GLN A 113 16.58 -31.34 -2.78
CA GLN A 113 17.93 -31.89 -2.63
C GLN A 113 18.40 -32.58 -3.92
N GLN A 114 17.52 -33.27 -4.64
CA GLN A 114 17.85 -33.89 -5.92
C GLN A 114 18.20 -32.84 -6.99
N VAL A 115 17.44 -31.74 -7.04
CA VAL A 115 17.78 -30.60 -7.92
C VAL A 115 19.16 -30.05 -7.54
N ASN A 116 19.44 -29.84 -6.26
CA ASN A 116 20.76 -29.38 -5.82
C ASN A 116 21.90 -30.38 -6.10
N ILE A 117 21.64 -31.68 -6.03
CA ILE A 117 22.61 -32.72 -6.44
C ILE A 117 22.88 -32.61 -7.95
N CYS A 118 21.85 -32.46 -8.78
CA CYS A 118 22.03 -32.26 -10.22
C CYS A 118 22.79 -30.96 -10.52
N ARG A 119 22.45 -29.86 -9.84
CA ARG A 119 23.11 -28.56 -10.01
C ARG A 119 24.59 -28.63 -9.66
N THR A 120 24.91 -29.18 -8.49
CA THR A 120 26.30 -29.25 -8.01
C THR A 120 27.15 -30.26 -8.78
N GLU A 121 26.60 -31.43 -9.12
CA GLU A 121 27.40 -32.53 -9.70
C GLU A 121 27.36 -32.60 -11.23
N ARG A 122 26.26 -32.16 -11.86
CA ARG A 122 26.09 -32.24 -13.32
C ARG A 122 26.25 -30.91 -14.02
N MET A 123 25.83 -29.82 -13.37
CA MET A 123 25.90 -28.47 -13.93
C MET A 123 27.15 -27.70 -13.45
N GLY A 124 27.74 -28.08 -12.31
CA GLY A 124 28.80 -27.29 -11.68
C GLY A 124 28.28 -25.92 -11.19
N ALA A 125 26.99 -25.85 -10.87
CA ALA A 125 26.30 -24.67 -10.36
C ALA A 125 26.20 -24.74 -8.83
N PRO A 126 26.18 -23.61 -8.12
CA PRO A 126 26.00 -23.60 -6.68
C PRO A 126 24.65 -24.24 -6.30
N ALA A 127 24.67 -24.96 -5.17
CA ALA A 127 23.44 -25.41 -4.53
C ALA A 127 22.60 -24.18 -4.16
N LEU A 128 21.33 -24.21 -4.52
CA LEU A 128 20.39 -23.17 -4.12
C LEU A 128 19.97 -23.42 -2.68
N PRO A 129 19.79 -22.37 -1.85
CA PRO A 129 19.29 -22.54 -0.51
C PRO A 129 17.94 -23.29 -0.53
N ILE A 130 17.75 -24.24 0.40
CA ILE A 130 16.46 -24.92 0.55
C ILE A 130 15.39 -23.86 0.83
N ASP A 131 14.27 -23.95 0.11
CA ASP A 131 13.17 -23.00 0.15
C ASP A 131 13.44 -21.62 -0.48
N SER A 132 14.56 -21.46 -1.21
CA SER A 132 14.81 -20.25 -2.00
C SER A 132 13.89 -20.17 -3.23
N ARG A 133 13.63 -18.94 -3.68
CA ARG A 133 12.86 -18.68 -4.90
C ARG A 133 13.29 -19.52 -6.11
N PRO A 134 14.58 -19.51 -6.53
CA PRO A 134 15.01 -20.28 -7.69
C PRO A 134 14.87 -21.80 -7.49
N LEU A 135 15.04 -22.32 -6.27
CA LEU A 135 14.90 -23.76 -6.03
C LEU A 135 13.44 -24.17 -6.06
N ASN A 136 12.58 -23.41 -5.39
CA ASN A 136 11.14 -23.65 -5.35
C ASN A 136 10.52 -23.46 -6.74
N ALA A 137 11.02 -22.53 -7.57
CA ALA A 137 10.59 -22.40 -8.96
C ALA A 137 10.88 -23.67 -9.76
N ILE A 138 12.13 -24.14 -9.75
CA ILE A 138 12.53 -25.39 -10.45
C ILE A 138 11.71 -26.59 -9.94
N THR A 139 11.55 -26.73 -8.61
CA THR A 139 10.79 -27.86 -8.06
C THR A 139 9.29 -27.75 -8.33
N THR A 140 8.73 -26.55 -8.47
CA THR A 140 7.32 -26.32 -8.86
C THR A 140 7.08 -26.69 -10.30
N PHE A 141 7.98 -26.31 -11.21
CA PHE A 141 7.93 -26.71 -12.61
C PHE A 141 8.04 -28.24 -12.78
N ILE A 142 8.93 -28.91 -12.04
CA ILE A 142 9.02 -30.38 -12.01
C ILE A 142 7.76 -31.00 -11.41
N ALA A 143 7.24 -30.41 -10.32
CA ALA A 143 6.07 -30.90 -9.64
C ALA A 143 4.87 -30.92 -10.59
N LEU A 144 4.64 -29.83 -11.33
CA LEU A 144 3.56 -29.67 -12.31
C LEU A 144 3.40 -30.87 -13.24
N GLN A 145 4.49 -31.53 -13.64
CA GLN A 145 4.48 -32.67 -14.56
C GLN A 145 3.90 -33.95 -13.96
N SER A 146 3.74 -34.02 -12.64
CA SER A 146 3.12 -35.16 -11.94
C SER A 146 1.60 -35.00 -11.76
N ARG A 147 0.99 -34.01 -12.44
CA ARG A 147 -0.44 -33.63 -12.44
C ARG A 147 -1.34 -34.86 -12.47
N GLY A 148 -2.20 -35.06 -11.48
CA GLY A 148 -3.21 -36.14 -11.53
C GLY A 148 -2.78 -37.49 -10.95
N MET A 149 -1.51 -37.67 -10.56
CA MET A 149 -0.92 -38.99 -10.25
C MET A 149 -0.94 -39.35 -8.76
N PRO A 150 -1.30 -40.56 -8.32
CA PRO A 150 -1.16 -40.97 -6.92
C PRO A 150 0.27 -40.79 -6.36
N VAL A 151 0.39 -40.25 -5.15
CA VAL A 151 1.67 -40.25 -4.43
C VAL A 151 2.00 -41.69 -4.06
N ASN A 152 3.19 -42.15 -4.45
CA ASN A 152 3.64 -43.53 -4.26
C ASN A 152 5.14 -43.55 -3.94
N VAL A 153 5.48 -43.09 -2.73
CA VAL A 153 6.85 -43.11 -2.21
C VAL A 153 7.20 -44.51 -1.71
N ASP A 154 8.36 -45.02 -2.14
CA ASP A 154 8.88 -46.30 -1.66
C ASP A 154 9.47 -46.14 -0.25
N ILE A 155 8.85 -46.84 0.71
CA ILE A 155 9.23 -46.86 2.12
C ILE A 155 9.89 -48.19 2.53
N SER A 156 10.15 -49.06 1.56
CA SER A 156 10.71 -50.39 1.77
C SER A 156 12.23 -50.42 1.56
N GLY A 157 12.84 -51.56 1.89
CA GLY A 157 14.26 -51.78 1.65
C GLY A 157 15.17 -50.73 2.32
N PRO A 158 16.18 -50.18 1.62
CA PRO A 158 17.10 -49.19 2.18
C PRO A 158 16.46 -47.86 2.62
N ALA A 159 15.24 -47.55 2.16
CA ALA A 159 14.50 -46.37 2.61
C ALA A 159 13.89 -46.54 4.01
N ARG A 160 13.71 -47.79 4.47
CA ARG A 160 12.96 -48.10 5.70
C ARG A 160 13.49 -47.40 6.95
N PRO A 161 14.81 -47.39 7.26
CA PRO A 161 15.32 -46.72 8.45
C PRO A 161 15.08 -45.20 8.46
N PHE A 162 15.06 -44.56 7.28
CA PHE A 162 14.77 -43.13 7.14
C PHE A 162 13.29 -42.84 7.37
N PHE A 163 12.42 -43.72 6.89
CA PHE A 163 11.00 -43.62 7.16
C PHE A 163 10.70 -43.79 8.65
N ASP A 164 11.34 -44.76 9.32
CA ASP A 164 11.20 -44.99 10.77
C ASP A 164 11.69 -43.75 11.57
N LYS A 165 12.79 -43.10 11.15
CA LYS A 165 13.24 -41.82 11.73
C LYS A 165 12.22 -40.70 11.54
N GLY A 166 11.62 -40.59 10.37
CA GLY A 166 10.58 -39.59 10.11
C GLY A 166 9.29 -39.87 10.89
N GLU A 167 8.97 -41.14 11.15
CA GLU A 167 7.85 -41.57 12.02
C GLU A 167 8.13 -41.23 13.48
N ALA A 168 9.35 -41.49 13.96
CA ALA A 168 9.79 -41.05 15.27
C ALA A 168 9.67 -39.52 15.38
N PHE A 169 10.13 -38.77 14.37
CA PHE A 169 9.97 -37.32 14.32
C PHE A 169 8.49 -36.92 14.39
N TYR A 170 7.65 -37.49 13.54
CA TYR A 170 6.22 -37.19 13.51
C TYR A 170 5.54 -37.40 14.88
N ASN A 171 5.93 -38.46 15.61
CA ASN A 171 5.35 -38.82 16.90
C ASN A 171 6.01 -38.18 18.12
N THR A 172 7.19 -37.57 17.95
CA THR A 172 7.90 -36.88 19.03
C THR A 172 7.22 -35.57 19.35
N ARG A 173 6.75 -35.44 20.59
CA ARG A 173 6.27 -34.17 21.16
C ARG A 173 7.42 -33.19 21.25
N ARG A 174 7.16 -31.93 20.89
CA ARG A 174 8.18 -30.89 20.78
C ARG A 174 7.62 -29.50 21.05
N GLY A 175 8.53 -28.61 21.42
CA GLY A 175 8.26 -27.20 21.67
C GLY A 175 7.51 -26.94 22.97
N GLN A 176 7.36 -25.66 23.31
CA GLN A 176 6.74 -25.26 24.59
C GLN A 176 5.26 -25.67 24.69
N LEU A 177 4.61 -26.01 23.57
CA LEU A 177 3.23 -26.50 23.56
C LEU A 177 3.13 -28.02 23.74
N ASP A 178 4.26 -28.74 23.82
CA ASP A 178 4.35 -30.20 24.01
C ASP A 178 3.47 -31.01 23.04
N MET A 179 3.50 -30.65 21.76
CA MET A 179 2.66 -31.26 20.71
C MET A 179 3.49 -32.13 19.76
N ARG A 180 2.91 -33.23 19.27
CA ARG A 180 3.44 -34.02 18.14
C ARG A 180 2.68 -33.69 16.86
N CYS A 181 3.20 -34.06 15.69
CA CYS A 181 2.50 -33.80 14.42
C CYS A 181 1.10 -34.46 14.39
N GLY A 182 1.00 -35.69 14.93
CA GLY A 182 -0.26 -36.41 15.07
C GLY A 182 -1.28 -35.74 15.98
N SER A 183 -0.86 -34.87 16.93
CA SER A 183 -1.79 -34.11 17.76
C SER A 183 -2.72 -33.23 16.94
N CYS A 184 -2.25 -32.72 15.80
CA CYS A 184 -3.06 -31.92 14.88
C CYS A 184 -3.61 -32.75 13.71
N HIS A 185 -2.78 -33.62 13.13
CA HIS A 185 -3.06 -34.24 11.84
C HIS A 185 -3.65 -35.67 11.92
N GLU A 186 -3.72 -36.26 13.13
CA GLU A 186 -4.41 -37.53 13.42
C GLU A 186 -5.53 -37.34 14.44
N ASP A 187 -5.20 -36.72 15.57
CA ASP A 187 -6.09 -36.64 16.73
C ASP A 187 -7.18 -35.57 16.55
N ASN A 188 -6.92 -34.55 15.72
CA ASN A 188 -7.77 -33.35 15.61
C ASN A 188 -7.98 -32.83 14.17
N TYR A 189 -7.74 -33.64 13.13
CA TYR A 189 -8.03 -33.21 11.76
C TYR A 189 -9.55 -32.92 11.60
N GLY A 190 -9.88 -31.94 10.77
CA GLY A 190 -11.25 -31.42 10.60
C GLY A 190 -11.69 -30.42 11.69
N ARG A 191 -10.87 -30.19 12.72
CA ARG A 191 -11.10 -29.14 13.73
C ARG A 191 -10.30 -27.89 13.40
N TYR A 192 -10.74 -26.76 13.94
CA TYR A 192 -10.01 -25.50 13.84
C TYR A 192 -9.02 -25.36 15.00
N LEU A 193 -7.79 -24.94 14.67
CA LEU A 193 -6.83 -24.42 15.62
C LEU A 193 -6.70 -22.92 15.37
N ARG A 194 -7.38 -22.11 16.20
CA ARG A 194 -7.64 -20.68 15.91
C ARG A 194 -8.39 -20.53 14.59
N ALA A 195 -7.82 -19.83 13.61
CA ALA A 195 -8.39 -19.64 12.28
C ALA A 195 -7.97 -20.73 11.28
N ASP A 196 -7.07 -21.66 11.67
CA ASP A 196 -6.55 -22.67 10.75
C ASP A 196 -7.34 -23.98 10.84
N LEU A 197 -7.96 -24.39 9.73
CA LEU A 197 -8.59 -25.71 9.62
C LEU A 197 -7.51 -26.80 9.51
N LEU A 198 -7.48 -27.72 10.46
CA LEU A 198 -6.50 -28.81 10.51
C LEU A 198 -6.81 -29.87 9.46
N SER A 199 -5.91 -30.08 8.50
CA SER A 199 -5.99 -31.20 7.55
C SER A 199 -5.36 -32.48 8.12
N GLN A 200 -5.43 -33.60 7.40
CA GLN A 200 -4.64 -34.81 7.74
C GLN A 200 -3.12 -34.65 7.45
N GLY A 201 -2.69 -33.45 7.05
CA GLY A 201 -1.29 -33.07 6.85
C GLY A 201 -0.59 -33.74 5.67
N MET A 202 -1.36 -34.30 4.74
CA MET A 202 -0.82 -34.83 3.50
C MET A 202 -0.02 -33.76 2.75
N SER A 203 1.22 -34.09 2.38
CA SER A 203 2.16 -33.18 1.71
C SER A 203 2.11 -33.28 0.18
N ASN A 204 1.10 -33.97 -0.34
CA ASN A 204 0.88 -34.19 -1.77
C ASN A 204 0.67 -32.89 -2.57
N GLY A 205 0.24 -31.80 -1.93
CA GLY A 205 0.09 -30.49 -2.59
C GLY A 205 1.38 -29.65 -2.70
N PHE A 206 2.50 -30.07 -2.08
CA PHE A 206 3.73 -29.27 -2.03
C PHE A 206 4.73 -29.61 -3.16
N PRO A 207 5.62 -28.71 -3.58
CA PRO A 207 5.68 -27.29 -3.19
C PRO A 207 4.40 -26.57 -3.61
N THR A 208 3.93 -25.64 -2.78
CA THR A 208 2.61 -25.01 -2.94
C THR A 208 2.69 -23.52 -2.70
N TYR A 209 1.91 -22.74 -3.46
CA TYR A 209 1.75 -21.32 -3.16
C TYR A 209 0.93 -21.17 -1.89
N ARG A 210 1.46 -20.44 -0.92
CA ARG A 210 0.74 -20.09 0.29
C ARG A 210 0.40 -18.61 0.28
N LEU A 211 -0.88 -18.31 0.48
CA LEU A 211 -1.35 -16.93 0.69
C LEU A 211 -0.69 -16.27 1.90
N LYS A 212 -0.40 -17.04 2.97
CA LYS A 212 0.28 -16.52 4.16
C LYS A 212 1.71 -16.04 3.86
N GLU A 213 2.47 -16.80 3.07
CA GLU A 213 3.85 -16.46 2.73
C GLU A 213 3.99 -15.68 1.42
N GLN A 214 2.91 -15.51 0.65
CA GLN A 214 2.87 -14.87 -0.68
C GLN A 214 3.97 -15.40 -1.63
N ARG A 215 4.25 -16.70 -1.53
CA ARG A 215 5.27 -17.38 -2.32
C ARG A 215 5.02 -18.88 -2.34
N VAL A 216 5.66 -19.56 -3.29
CA VAL A 216 5.75 -21.01 -3.21
C VAL A 216 6.68 -21.42 -2.07
N ILE A 217 6.16 -22.28 -1.20
CA ILE A 217 6.91 -22.85 -0.09
C ILE A 217 7.17 -24.35 -0.31
N SER A 218 8.34 -24.79 0.12
CA SER A 218 8.74 -26.20 0.15
C SER A 218 8.02 -26.97 1.26
N PRO A 219 7.93 -28.31 1.16
CA PRO A 219 7.47 -29.15 2.26
C PRO A 219 8.26 -28.91 3.55
N GLN A 220 9.57 -28.66 3.45
CA GLN A 220 10.42 -28.43 4.62
C GLN A 220 10.17 -27.07 5.28
N PHE A 221 9.85 -26.03 4.51
CA PHE A 221 9.40 -24.76 5.10
C PHE A 221 8.09 -24.94 5.85
N ARG A 222 7.16 -25.74 5.31
CA ARG A 222 5.93 -26.07 6.04
C ARG A 222 6.24 -26.80 7.35
N LEU A 223 7.12 -27.81 7.31
CA LEU A 223 7.52 -28.54 8.53
C LEU A 223 8.20 -27.61 9.54
N LYS A 224 9.06 -26.69 9.09
CA LYS A 224 9.66 -25.64 9.91
C LYS A 224 8.61 -24.74 10.55
N GLY A 225 7.63 -24.27 9.77
CA GLY A 225 6.49 -23.51 10.26
C GLY A 225 5.74 -24.27 11.35
N CYS A 226 5.41 -25.55 11.14
CA CYS A 226 4.74 -26.37 12.15
C CYS A 226 5.54 -26.48 13.45
N VAL A 227 6.86 -26.72 13.37
CA VAL A 227 7.71 -26.82 14.56
C VAL A 227 7.78 -25.47 15.29
N ASN A 228 7.84 -24.36 14.55
CA ASN A 228 7.82 -23.01 15.12
C ASN A 228 6.47 -22.68 15.77
N ASP A 229 5.35 -23.12 15.18
CA ASP A 229 3.98 -22.87 15.68
C ASP A 229 3.76 -23.54 17.04
N VAL A 230 4.41 -24.69 17.29
CA VAL A 230 4.42 -25.35 18.60
C VAL A 230 5.53 -24.85 19.53
N ARG A 231 6.21 -23.77 19.15
CA ARG A 231 7.35 -23.14 19.86
C ARG A 231 8.51 -24.10 20.08
N GLY A 232 8.80 -24.94 19.09
CA GLY A 232 9.93 -25.85 19.06
C GLY A 232 11.10 -25.31 18.25
N GLU A 233 12.27 -25.90 18.47
CA GLU A 233 13.46 -25.63 17.65
C GLU A 233 13.35 -26.44 16.34
N ALA A 234 13.18 -25.72 15.24
CA ALA A 234 13.09 -26.34 13.93
C ALA A 234 14.47 -26.83 13.46
N PRO A 235 14.58 -28.11 13.02
CA PRO A 235 15.77 -28.59 12.35
C PRO A 235 16.19 -27.70 11.18
N PRO A 236 17.47 -27.69 10.80
CA PRO A 236 17.90 -26.97 9.62
C PRO A 236 17.21 -27.52 8.36
N MET A 237 16.69 -26.63 7.52
CA MET A 237 16.19 -27.01 6.19
C MET A 237 17.34 -27.58 5.36
N GLY A 238 17.10 -28.72 4.72
CA GLY A 238 18.10 -29.54 4.06
C GLY A 238 18.73 -30.61 4.96
N GLY A 239 18.47 -30.58 6.28
CA GLY A 239 18.94 -31.57 7.24
C GLY A 239 18.22 -32.92 7.12
N GLU A 240 18.83 -33.96 7.71
CA GLU A 240 18.30 -35.33 7.67
C GLU A 240 16.90 -35.39 8.28
N GLU A 241 16.65 -34.72 9.41
CA GLU A 241 15.36 -34.78 10.12
C GLU A 241 14.16 -34.27 9.31
N PHE A 242 14.28 -33.13 8.62
CA PHE A 242 13.21 -32.68 7.72
C PHE A 242 13.11 -33.50 6.45
N THR A 243 14.22 -34.07 5.99
CA THR A 243 14.25 -34.94 4.82
C THR A 243 13.54 -36.27 5.08
N THR A 244 13.79 -36.88 6.24
CA THR A 244 13.16 -38.11 6.70
C THR A 244 11.71 -37.87 7.12
N SER A 245 11.41 -36.78 7.82
CA SER A 245 10.03 -36.42 8.16
C SER A 245 9.18 -36.27 6.88
N ASN A 246 9.69 -35.60 5.84
CA ASN A 246 8.98 -35.47 4.56
C ASN A 246 8.61 -36.84 3.95
N SER A 247 9.42 -37.88 4.13
CA SER A 247 9.12 -39.24 3.64
C SER A 247 7.93 -39.89 4.37
N THR A 248 7.79 -39.64 5.67
CA THR A 248 6.70 -40.14 6.52
C THR A 248 5.34 -39.51 6.20
N TRP A 249 5.34 -38.26 5.73
CA TRP A 249 4.13 -37.59 5.24
C TRP A 249 3.69 -38.03 3.84
N HIS A 250 4.59 -38.62 3.04
CA HIS A 250 4.30 -39.10 1.68
C HIS A 250 4.01 -40.61 1.61
N GLY A 251 4.54 -41.42 2.51
CA GLY A 251 4.44 -42.89 2.47
C GLY A 251 3.11 -43.50 2.96
N ALA A 252 2.12 -42.68 3.33
CA ALA A 252 1.01 -43.12 4.15
C ALA A 252 -0.36 -43.29 3.50
N PRO A 253 -0.60 -42.81 2.27
CA PRO A 253 -1.73 -43.34 1.53
C PRO A 253 -1.40 -43.66 0.07
N LYS A 254 -1.48 -44.95 -0.29
CA LYS A 254 -1.49 -45.44 -1.68
C LYS A 254 -2.70 -44.93 -2.51
N ALA A 255 -3.54 -44.04 -1.97
CA ALA A 255 -4.86 -43.69 -2.50
C ALA A 255 -5.07 -42.20 -2.83
N CYS A 256 -4.16 -41.28 -2.46
CA CYS A 256 -4.34 -39.84 -2.73
C CYS A 256 -3.72 -39.43 -4.08
N ARG A 257 -4.55 -39.04 -5.06
CA ARG A 257 -4.10 -38.48 -6.35
C ARG A 257 -3.50 -37.09 -6.15
N TRP A 258 -2.26 -36.86 -6.58
CA TRP A 258 -1.71 -35.53 -6.93
C TRP A 258 -2.65 -34.96 -8.00
N LYS A 259 -3.07 -33.71 -7.96
CA LYS A 259 -3.89 -33.09 -9.01
C LYS A 259 -3.47 -31.64 -9.12
N ALA A 260 -3.23 -31.20 -10.33
CA ALA A 260 -3.03 -29.81 -10.66
C ALA A 260 -3.77 -29.56 -12.01
N PRO A 261 -3.91 -28.31 -12.49
CA PRO A 261 -4.90 -27.99 -13.55
C PRO A 261 -4.60 -28.38 -15.02
N ARG A 262 -5.16 -27.70 -16.04
CA ARG A 262 -5.10 -28.06 -17.49
C ARG A 262 -4.75 -26.82 -18.33
N PHE A 263 -3.93 -27.00 -19.37
CA PHE A 263 -3.33 -25.92 -20.19
C PHE A 263 -4.11 -25.47 -21.43
N ALA A 264 -3.90 -24.19 -21.79
CA ALA A 264 -3.57 -23.71 -23.15
C ALA A 264 -2.59 -22.51 -23.05
N ALA A 265 -1.66 -22.38 -24.00
CA ALA A 265 -0.41 -21.60 -23.95
C ALA A 265 -0.45 -20.24 -24.69
N ASP A 266 0.34 -19.25 -24.25
CA ASP A 266 1.58 -18.75 -24.91
C ASP A 266 1.98 -17.30 -24.55
N ALA A 267 3.32 -17.09 -24.58
CA ALA A 267 4.11 -15.88 -24.84
C ALA A 267 4.64 -15.00 -23.67
N ALA A 268 5.98 -14.95 -23.62
CA ALA A 268 6.87 -14.34 -22.63
C ALA A 268 7.30 -12.89 -22.96
N GLN A 269 7.88 -12.15 -21.98
CA GLN A 269 9.17 -11.44 -22.12
C GLN A 269 9.65 -10.73 -20.82
N GLU A 270 10.98 -10.74 -20.63
CA GLU A 270 11.78 -10.17 -19.53
C GLU A 270 12.19 -8.70 -19.72
N GLY A 271 12.66 -8.03 -18.64
CA GLY A 271 13.39 -6.76 -18.73
C GLY A 271 14.20 -6.36 -17.47
N SER A 272 15.45 -5.92 -17.69
CA SER A 272 16.52 -5.56 -16.73
C SER A 272 16.90 -4.05 -16.82
N MET A 273 17.69 -3.57 -15.84
CA MET A 273 18.14 -2.19 -15.52
C MET A 273 18.80 -1.31 -16.61
N ILE A 274 18.66 0.01 -16.40
CA ILE A 274 18.86 1.14 -17.33
C ILE A 274 20.31 1.68 -17.38
N THR A 275 20.82 2.03 -18.58
CA THR A 275 22.11 2.68 -18.88
C THR A 275 21.95 3.93 -19.76
N ARG A 276 23.01 4.71 -20.01
CA ARG A 276 23.01 5.94 -20.86
C ARG A 276 22.41 5.77 -22.28
N ARG A 277 22.30 4.55 -22.78
CA ARG A 277 21.64 4.24 -24.06
C ARG A 277 20.11 4.37 -23.96
N ASP A 278 19.56 4.17 -22.77
CA ASP A 278 18.12 4.29 -22.49
C ASP A 278 17.67 5.76 -22.42
N LEU A 279 18.58 6.68 -22.08
CA LEU A 279 18.32 8.12 -22.18
C LEU A 279 18.13 8.57 -23.65
N LEU A 280 18.79 7.88 -24.60
CA LEU A 280 18.61 8.06 -26.04
C LEU A 280 17.46 7.20 -26.60
N ALA A 281 17.12 6.09 -25.94
CA ALA A 281 15.93 5.31 -26.28
C ALA A 281 14.63 6.03 -25.86
N ALA A 282 14.63 6.84 -24.79
CA ALA A 282 13.49 7.67 -24.40
C ALA A 282 13.12 8.71 -25.49
N THR A 283 14.11 9.24 -26.20
CA THR A 283 13.87 10.12 -27.37
C THR A 283 13.40 9.34 -28.60
N ALA A 284 13.84 8.09 -28.78
CA ALA A 284 13.40 7.22 -29.87
C ALA A 284 12.00 6.60 -29.64
N ALA A 285 11.63 6.27 -28.40
CA ALA A 285 10.29 5.78 -28.03
C ALA A 285 9.23 6.88 -28.20
N LEU A 286 9.59 8.13 -27.90
CA LEU A 286 8.79 9.31 -28.24
C LEU A 286 8.55 9.43 -29.76
N ALA A 287 9.46 8.95 -30.62
CA ALA A 287 9.27 8.97 -32.07
C ALA A 287 8.39 7.83 -32.62
N ALA A 288 8.12 6.79 -31.82
CA ALA A 288 7.33 5.62 -32.21
C ALA A 288 5.83 5.74 -31.87
N LEU A 289 5.42 6.71 -31.06
CA LEU A 289 4.01 6.98 -30.79
C LEU A 289 3.32 7.56 -32.04
N PRO A 290 2.06 7.19 -32.35
CA PRO A 290 1.32 7.87 -33.41
C PRO A 290 1.28 9.37 -33.12
N ALA A 291 1.49 10.22 -34.14
CA ALA A 291 1.62 11.68 -33.99
C ALA A 291 0.49 12.34 -33.16
N ARG A 292 -0.68 11.71 -33.11
CA ARG A 292 -1.84 12.16 -32.33
C ARG A 292 -1.71 11.91 -30.82
N ALA A 293 -1.05 10.83 -30.37
CA ALA A 293 -0.79 10.56 -28.95
C ALA A 293 0.30 11.48 -28.37
N GLN A 294 1.03 12.15 -29.25
CA GLN A 294 2.10 13.10 -28.95
C GLN A 294 1.61 14.56 -28.86
N GLN A 295 0.39 14.86 -29.29
CA GLN A 295 -0.14 16.23 -29.24
C GLN A 295 -0.75 16.53 -27.87
N ALA A 296 -0.58 17.77 -27.40
CA ALA A 296 -1.30 18.24 -26.22
C ALA A 296 -2.81 18.21 -26.53
N PRO A 297 -3.66 17.73 -25.61
CA PRO A 297 -5.09 17.67 -25.84
C PRO A 297 -5.67 19.09 -25.94
N THR A 298 -6.67 19.29 -26.80
CA THR A 298 -7.44 20.54 -26.82
C THR A 298 -8.51 20.53 -25.73
N GLN A 299 -9.04 21.71 -25.36
CA GLN A 299 -10.21 21.78 -24.46
C GLN A 299 -11.37 20.91 -24.97
N ALA A 300 -11.61 20.90 -26.28
CA ALA A 300 -12.67 20.09 -26.88
C ALA A 300 -12.40 18.57 -26.77
N ASP A 301 -11.14 18.14 -26.83
CA ASP A 301 -10.78 16.73 -26.59
C ASP A 301 -11.01 16.34 -25.13
N LEU A 302 -10.69 17.23 -24.18
CA LEU A 302 -10.85 17.01 -22.74
C LEU A 302 -12.31 16.97 -22.30
N LEU A 303 -13.17 17.75 -22.95
CA LEU A 303 -14.61 17.81 -22.68
C LEU A 303 -15.41 16.80 -23.51
N ARG A 304 -14.78 16.08 -24.46
CA ARG A 304 -15.48 15.10 -25.28
C ARG A 304 -15.95 13.94 -24.42
N PHE A 305 -17.26 13.85 -24.23
CA PHE A 305 -17.89 12.80 -23.46
C PHE A 305 -19.27 12.53 -24.05
N GLU A 306 -19.68 11.26 -24.09
CA GLU A 306 -21.04 10.92 -24.49
C GLU A 306 -21.92 10.76 -23.24
N PRO A 307 -22.84 11.70 -22.97
CA PRO A 307 -23.66 11.67 -21.77
C PRO A 307 -24.52 10.40 -21.65
N LEU A 308 -24.72 9.92 -20.41
CA LEU A 308 -25.60 8.79 -20.08
C LEU A 308 -26.62 9.16 -18.98
N GLY A 309 -27.82 8.57 -19.02
CA GLY A 309 -28.73 8.53 -17.88
C GLY A 309 -29.28 9.89 -17.43
N GLN A 310 -29.76 9.97 -16.19
CA GLN A 310 -30.48 11.10 -15.63
C GLN A 310 -29.57 12.04 -14.82
N VAL A 311 -28.59 11.48 -14.09
CA VAL A 311 -27.80 12.21 -13.08
C VAL A 311 -26.33 12.26 -13.51
N THR A 312 -25.67 13.37 -13.22
CA THR A 312 -24.22 13.52 -13.32
C THR A 312 -23.66 13.97 -11.98
N LEU A 313 -22.78 13.16 -11.39
CA LEU A 313 -21.97 13.57 -10.26
C LEU A 313 -20.65 14.14 -10.78
N LEU A 314 -20.37 15.39 -10.42
CA LEU A 314 -19.08 16.03 -10.57
C LEU A 314 -18.38 16.02 -9.21
N HIS A 315 -17.12 15.63 -9.18
CA HIS A 315 -16.34 15.58 -7.95
C HIS A 315 -15.01 16.29 -8.13
N VAL A 316 -14.68 17.11 -7.14
CA VAL A 316 -13.35 17.66 -6.87
C VAL A 316 -13.00 17.30 -5.44
N ALA A 317 -11.73 17.09 -5.14
CA ALA A 317 -11.28 16.77 -3.79
C ALA A 317 -9.87 17.28 -3.59
N ASP A 318 -9.50 17.47 -2.31
CA ASP A 318 -8.13 17.74 -1.90
C ASP A 318 -7.53 18.93 -2.65
N LEU A 319 -8.30 20.01 -2.85
CA LEU A 319 -7.85 21.18 -3.63
C LEU A 319 -6.63 21.86 -2.97
N HIS A 320 -6.49 21.72 -1.65
CA HIS A 320 -5.40 22.26 -0.84
C HIS A 320 -5.12 23.73 -1.15
N ALA A 321 -6.19 24.51 -1.28
CA ALA A 321 -6.21 25.94 -1.58
C ALA A 321 -5.33 26.38 -2.77
N GLN A 322 -5.11 25.49 -3.74
CA GLN A 322 -4.35 25.79 -4.96
C GLN A 322 -5.22 26.56 -5.96
N LEU A 323 -5.22 27.89 -5.84
CA LEU A 323 -5.98 28.79 -6.70
C LEU A 323 -5.45 28.80 -8.16
N ALA A 324 -4.14 28.70 -8.32
CA ALA A 324 -3.46 28.87 -9.61
C ALA A 324 -2.98 27.52 -10.18
N PRO A 325 -2.75 27.44 -11.51
CA PRO A 325 -2.06 26.30 -12.12
C PRO A 325 -0.72 25.98 -11.45
N MET A 326 -0.43 24.70 -11.28
CA MET A 326 0.81 24.23 -10.65
C MET A 326 1.37 22.99 -11.36
N PHE A 327 2.57 22.55 -10.97
CA PHE A 327 3.05 21.20 -11.29
C PHE A 327 2.85 20.28 -10.09
N PHE A 328 2.37 19.05 -10.33
CA PHE A 328 2.18 18.04 -9.28
C PHE A 328 2.49 16.65 -9.82
N ARG A 329 3.57 16.07 -9.29
CA ARG A 329 4.04 14.74 -9.64
C ARG A 329 3.40 13.68 -8.73
N GLU A 330 2.76 12.68 -9.35
CA GLU A 330 2.27 11.47 -8.65
C GLU A 330 3.42 10.68 -7.99
N PRO A 331 3.20 9.87 -6.96
CA PRO A 331 4.26 9.22 -6.19
C PRO A 331 5.01 8.17 -7.01
N GLU A 332 6.27 7.97 -6.63
CA GLU A 332 7.06 6.83 -7.11
C GLU A 332 6.77 5.57 -6.29
N THR A 333 6.68 5.73 -4.98
CA THR A 333 6.30 4.66 -4.06
C THR A 333 4.91 4.91 -3.47
N ASN A 334 3.98 4.00 -3.76
CA ASN A 334 2.69 3.87 -3.09
C ASN A 334 2.46 2.38 -2.80
N LEU A 335 2.73 1.94 -1.58
CA LEU A 335 2.85 0.56 -1.16
C LEU A 335 1.56 0.15 -0.44
N GLY A 336 0.83 -0.78 -1.05
CA GLY A 336 -0.27 -1.46 -0.38
C GLY A 336 0.23 -2.63 0.46
N VAL A 337 -0.45 -2.90 1.57
CA VAL A 337 -0.19 -4.03 2.48
C VAL A 337 -1.43 -4.89 2.67
N GLY A 338 -1.25 -6.13 3.14
CA GLY A 338 -2.36 -7.08 3.29
C GLY A 338 -3.09 -7.28 1.96
N ASP A 339 -4.41 -7.14 1.97
CA ASP A 339 -5.26 -7.25 0.78
C ASP A 339 -5.07 -6.09 -0.22
N ALA A 340 -4.41 -5.00 0.19
CA ALA A 340 -4.12 -3.86 -0.67
C ALA A 340 -2.81 -4.02 -1.48
N ARG A 341 -2.03 -5.08 -1.24
CA ARG A 341 -0.73 -5.30 -1.90
C ARG A 341 -0.90 -5.56 -3.40
N GLY A 342 -0.25 -4.76 -4.22
CA GLY A 342 -0.23 -4.94 -5.68
C GLY A 342 -1.58 -4.72 -6.36
N VAL A 343 -2.52 -4.05 -5.68
CA VAL A 343 -3.83 -3.70 -6.22
C VAL A 343 -4.02 -2.19 -6.20
N LEU A 344 -4.96 -1.68 -7.00
CA LEU A 344 -5.32 -0.27 -7.01
C LEU A 344 -5.81 0.17 -5.61
N PRO A 345 -5.44 1.39 -5.16
CA PRO A 345 -4.75 2.45 -5.90
C PRO A 345 -3.21 2.42 -5.74
N HIS A 346 -2.64 1.34 -5.17
CA HIS A 346 -1.22 1.20 -4.86
C HIS A 346 -0.33 0.81 -6.06
N LEU A 347 -0.79 1.07 -7.27
CA LEU A 347 0.04 0.90 -8.48
C LEU A 347 0.67 2.26 -8.83
N THR A 348 1.96 2.27 -9.15
CA THR A 348 2.67 3.47 -9.62
C THR A 348 3.42 3.19 -10.91
N GLY A 349 3.87 4.26 -11.58
CA GLY A 349 4.70 4.18 -12.78
C GLY A 349 4.13 3.26 -13.86
N ASP A 350 4.95 2.40 -14.43
CA ASP A 350 4.56 1.53 -15.54
C ASP A 350 3.47 0.52 -15.18
N ALA A 351 3.39 0.09 -13.91
CA ALA A 351 2.33 -0.81 -13.46
C ALA A 351 0.96 -0.10 -13.52
N PHE A 352 0.91 1.16 -13.12
CA PHE A 352 -0.29 1.98 -13.25
C PHE A 352 -0.65 2.24 -14.73
N LEU A 353 0.35 2.59 -15.55
CA LEU A 353 0.14 2.83 -16.99
C LEU A 353 -0.46 1.60 -17.67
N ARG A 354 0.07 0.40 -17.41
CA ARG A 354 -0.48 -0.86 -17.93
C ARG A 354 -1.87 -1.15 -17.40
N ALA A 355 -2.15 -0.89 -16.12
CA ALA A 355 -3.45 -1.16 -15.52
C ALA A 355 -4.58 -0.32 -16.13
N PHE A 356 -4.28 0.84 -16.72
CA PHE A 356 -5.26 1.74 -17.33
C PHE A 356 -5.06 1.97 -18.83
N ASP A 357 -4.22 1.18 -19.49
CA ASP A 357 -3.90 1.31 -20.92
C ASP A 357 -3.46 2.73 -21.31
N VAL A 358 -2.73 3.41 -20.41
CA VAL A 358 -2.23 4.77 -20.64
C VAL A 358 -0.88 4.71 -21.35
N PRO A 359 -0.73 5.26 -22.57
CA PRO A 359 0.55 5.22 -23.27
C PRO A 359 1.62 6.02 -22.52
N ALA A 360 2.80 5.44 -22.36
CA ALA A 360 3.97 6.15 -21.82
C ALA A 360 4.27 7.41 -22.66
N GLY A 361 4.73 8.48 -22.01
CA GLY A 361 5.04 9.76 -22.66
C GLY A 361 3.85 10.57 -23.17
N SER A 362 2.61 10.11 -22.96
CA SER A 362 1.39 10.84 -23.32
C SER A 362 1.05 11.95 -22.32
N ALA A 363 0.08 12.82 -22.67
CA ALA A 363 -0.44 13.82 -21.73
C ALA A 363 -1.05 13.18 -20.48
N LEU A 364 -1.77 12.05 -20.62
CA LEU A 364 -2.30 11.33 -19.46
C LEU A 364 -1.20 10.72 -18.59
N ALA A 365 -0.09 10.26 -19.17
CA ALA A 365 1.05 9.82 -18.36
C ALA A 365 1.66 10.95 -17.52
N HIS A 366 1.79 12.17 -18.07
CA HIS A 366 2.17 13.38 -17.31
C HIS A 366 1.24 13.61 -16.10
N ALA A 367 -0.05 13.41 -16.31
CA ALA A 367 -1.04 13.59 -15.27
C ALA A 367 -1.06 12.44 -14.24
N LEU A 368 -0.74 11.21 -14.59
CA LEU A 368 -1.09 10.05 -13.76
C LEU A 368 0.10 9.30 -13.16
N VAL A 369 1.34 9.57 -13.60
CA VAL A 369 2.52 8.87 -13.07
C VAL A 369 3.73 9.79 -12.91
N HIS A 370 4.73 9.32 -12.15
CA HIS A 370 5.99 10.03 -11.94
C HIS A 370 7.00 9.88 -13.08
N THR A 371 6.89 8.79 -13.86
CA THR A 371 7.86 8.44 -14.91
C THR A 371 7.97 9.59 -15.92
N ASP A 372 9.20 10.01 -16.23
CA ASP A 372 9.51 11.11 -17.15
C ASP A 372 8.88 12.48 -16.82
N PHE A 373 8.39 12.67 -15.60
CA PHE A 373 7.60 13.86 -15.23
C PHE A 373 8.26 15.18 -15.63
N ALA A 374 9.56 15.37 -15.41
CA ALA A 374 10.21 16.64 -15.73
C ALA A 374 10.24 16.93 -17.25
N ALA A 375 10.34 15.91 -18.09
CA ALA A 375 10.29 16.07 -19.54
C ALA A 375 8.85 16.35 -20.00
N LEU A 376 7.88 15.60 -19.46
CA LEU A 376 6.48 15.75 -19.84
C LEU A 376 5.86 17.05 -19.32
N ALA A 377 6.27 17.51 -18.14
CA ALA A 377 5.87 18.80 -17.58
C ALA A 377 6.33 19.98 -18.44
N ARG A 378 7.55 19.94 -18.97
CA ARG A 378 8.02 20.97 -19.93
C ARG A 378 7.23 20.97 -21.24
N ARG A 379 6.70 19.81 -21.62
CA ARG A 379 5.93 19.64 -22.86
C ARG A 379 4.47 20.04 -22.72
N PHE A 380 3.80 19.53 -21.70
CA PHE A 380 2.35 19.67 -21.52
C PHE A 380 1.96 20.81 -20.57
N GLY A 381 2.92 21.33 -19.80
CA GLY A 381 2.72 22.45 -18.91
C GLY A 381 2.06 22.09 -17.57
N PRO A 382 1.69 23.11 -16.79
CA PRO A 382 1.07 22.94 -15.49
C PRO A 382 -0.37 22.41 -15.61
N MET A 383 -0.89 21.98 -14.48
CA MET A 383 -2.25 21.47 -14.32
C MET A 383 -3.01 22.23 -13.24
N GLY A 384 -4.32 22.08 -13.23
CA GLY A 384 -5.22 22.71 -12.26
C GLY A 384 -5.44 24.19 -12.55
N GLY A 385 -5.69 24.95 -11.48
CA GLY A 385 -6.25 26.30 -11.52
C GLY A 385 -7.77 26.28 -11.42
N VAL A 386 -8.32 26.93 -10.40
CA VAL A 386 -9.77 26.89 -10.12
C VAL A 386 -10.60 27.58 -11.20
N ASP A 387 -9.99 28.52 -11.93
CA ASP A 387 -10.58 29.16 -13.11
C ASP A 387 -10.80 28.19 -14.28
N ARG A 388 -9.93 27.18 -14.45
CA ARG A 388 -10.07 26.12 -15.46
C ARG A 388 -11.01 25.02 -15.02
N ILE A 389 -11.00 24.69 -13.72
CA ILE A 389 -12.02 23.82 -13.12
C ILE A 389 -13.41 24.42 -13.37
N ALA A 390 -13.57 25.72 -13.16
CA ALA A 390 -14.82 26.43 -13.45
C ALA A 390 -15.26 26.27 -14.91
N THR A 391 -14.35 26.41 -15.88
CA THR A 391 -14.64 26.16 -17.30
C THR A 391 -15.17 24.75 -17.54
N VAL A 392 -14.53 23.73 -16.96
CA VAL A 392 -14.95 22.33 -17.11
C VAL A 392 -16.33 22.10 -16.48
N VAL A 393 -16.54 22.57 -15.25
CA VAL A 393 -17.81 22.44 -14.53
C VAL A 393 -18.94 23.15 -15.27
N LYS A 394 -18.73 24.41 -15.68
CA LYS A 394 -19.73 25.22 -16.41
C LYS A 394 -20.08 24.57 -17.75
N ALA A 395 -19.11 24.02 -18.47
CA ALA A 395 -19.36 23.31 -19.73
C ALA A 395 -20.24 22.07 -19.53
N ILE A 396 -19.95 21.23 -18.52
CA ILE A 396 -20.74 20.02 -18.25
C ILE A 396 -22.15 20.39 -17.77
N ARG A 397 -22.28 21.43 -16.93
CA ARG A 397 -23.59 21.95 -16.50
C ARG A 397 -24.44 22.46 -17.67
N ALA A 398 -23.82 23.13 -18.63
CA ALA A 398 -24.50 23.59 -19.84
C ALA A 398 -24.92 22.43 -20.75
N GLU A 399 -24.11 21.37 -20.86
CA GLU A 399 -24.46 20.12 -21.56
C GLU A 399 -25.61 19.37 -20.86
N ARG A 400 -25.66 19.43 -19.52
CA ARG A 400 -26.57 18.65 -18.68
C ARG A 400 -27.37 19.52 -17.69
N PRO A 401 -28.23 20.43 -18.19
CA PRO A 401 -28.94 21.39 -17.34
C PRO A 401 -29.88 20.68 -16.35
N GLY A 402 -29.81 21.08 -15.08
CA GLY A 402 -30.65 20.51 -14.00
C GLY A 402 -30.34 19.05 -13.63
N ARG A 403 -29.24 18.48 -14.13
CA ARG A 403 -28.87 17.06 -13.96
C ARG A 403 -27.57 16.85 -13.17
N THR A 404 -26.85 17.91 -12.84
CA THR A 404 -25.53 17.82 -12.21
C THR A 404 -25.56 18.10 -10.71
N LEU A 405 -24.71 17.42 -9.94
CA LEU A 405 -24.27 17.84 -8.60
C LEU A 405 -22.74 17.97 -8.59
N LEU A 406 -22.21 19.10 -8.13
CA LEU A 406 -20.79 19.27 -7.85
C LEU A 406 -20.54 19.05 -6.36
N LEU A 407 -19.81 17.99 -6.02
CA LEU A 407 -19.51 17.61 -4.65
C LEU A 407 -18.02 17.83 -4.39
N ASP A 408 -17.70 18.48 -3.28
CA ASP A 408 -16.33 18.73 -2.84
C ASP A 408 -15.95 17.73 -1.74
N GLY A 409 -14.96 16.90 -2.04
CA GLY A 409 -14.48 15.84 -1.17
C GLY A 409 -13.81 16.32 0.11
N GLY A 410 -13.59 17.63 0.33
CA GLY A 410 -12.89 18.17 1.50
C GLY A 410 -11.40 18.45 1.22
N ASP A 411 -10.68 18.94 2.23
CA ASP A 411 -9.30 19.42 2.10
C ASP A 411 -9.15 20.56 1.08
N THR A 412 -10.01 21.55 1.22
CA THR A 412 -10.13 22.69 0.31
C THR A 412 -9.68 23.99 0.95
N TRP A 413 -9.87 24.20 2.27
CA TRP A 413 -9.68 25.49 2.94
C TRP A 413 -8.29 25.76 3.52
N GLN A 414 -7.31 24.88 3.28
CA GLN A 414 -5.93 24.99 3.75
C GLN A 414 -4.98 24.63 2.58
N GLY A 415 -3.70 25.02 2.66
CA GLY A 415 -2.66 24.51 1.74
C GLY A 415 -1.92 25.59 0.96
N SER A 416 -2.30 26.85 1.14
CA SER A 416 -1.67 27.99 0.46
C SER A 416 -1.54 29.21 1.35
N TRP A 417 -0.64 30.12 0.96
CA TRP A 417 -0.45 31.38 1.69
C TRP A 417 -1.71 32.25 1.72
N THR A 418 -2.42 32.35 0.58
CA THR A 418 -3.66 33.14 0.48
C THR A 418 -4.73 32.62 1.45
N SER A 419 -4.89 31.29 1.52
CA SER A 419 -5.83 30.64 2.44
C SER A 419 -5.42 30.83 3.91
N LEU A 420 -4.13 30.72 4.22
CA LEU A 420 -3.64 30.99 5.58
C LEU A 420 -3.92 32.44 6.02
N GLN A 421 -3.66 33.42 5.14
CA GLN A 421 -3.87 34.84 5.43
C GLN A 421 -5.37 35.20 5.56
N THR A 422 -6.22 34.57 4.74
CA THR A 422 -7.68 34.79 4.77
C THR A 422 -8.43 33.85 5.71
N ARG A 423 -7.71 32.96 6.40
CA ARG A 423 -8.26 31.91 7.27
C ARG A 423 -9.37 31.13 6.55
N GLY A 424 -9.07 30.63 5.35
CA GLY A 424 -9.93 29.80 4.49
C GLY A 424 -11.05 30.53 3.72
N ALA A 425 -11.24 31.83 3.92
CA ALA A 425 -12.35 32.57 3.28
C ALA A 425 -12.20 32.68 1.76
N ASP A 426 -10.97 32.73 1.25
CA ASP A 426 -10.70 32.74 -0.19
C ASP A 426 -11.33 31.53 -0.90
N MET A 427 -11.18 30.35 -0.31
CA MET A 427 -11.69 29.11 -0.87
C MET A 427 -13.20 28.97 -0.72
N VAL A 428 -13.83 29.55 0.32
CA VAL A 428 -15.29 29.66 0.40
C VAL A 428 -15.85 30.52 -0.75
N GLU A 429 -15.19 31.64 -1.10
CA GLU A 429 -15.59 32.44 -2.26
C GLU A 429 -15.44 31.66 -3.57
N VAL A 430 -14.37 30.88 -3.72
CA VAL A 430 -14.15 30.03 -4.90
C VAL A 430 -15.19 28.91 -4.99
N GLN A 431 -15.50 28.21 -3.90
CA GLN A 431 -16.51 27.16 -3.89
C GLN A 431 -17.89 27.70 -4.30
N LYS A 432 -18.26 28.90 -3.86
CA LYS A 432 -19.48 29.58 -4.33
C LYS A 432 -19.43 29.88 -5.82
N ALA A 433 -18.30 30.36 -6.34
CA ALA A 433 -18.15 30.67 -7.75
C ALA A 433 -18.15 29.41 -8.65
N LEU A 434 -17.61 28.30 -8.15
CA LEU A 434 -17.74 26.97 -8.77
C LEU A 434 -19.17 26.41 -8.65
N GLY A 435 -19.94 26.89 -7.68
CA GLY A 435 -21.27 26.42 -7.36
C GLY A 435 -21.24 25.01 -6.76
N VAL A 436 -20.37 24.75 -5.79
CA VAL A 436 -20.37 23.48 -5.05
C VAL A 436 -21.74 23.25 -4.40
N ASP A 437 -22.31 22.05 -4.53
CA ASP A 437 -23.62 21.68 -4.00
C ASP A 437 -23.55 21.12 -2.56
N ALA A 438 -22.43 20.47 -2.18
CA ALA A 438 -22.14 20.04 -0.80
C ALA A 438 -20.65 19.72 -0.63
N MET A 439 -20.15 19.74 0.61
CA MET A 439 -18.78 19.34 0.95
C MET A 439 -18.67 18.54 2.25
N VAL A 440 -17.54 17.87 2.45
CA VAL A 440 -17.10 17.32 3.75
C VAL A 440 -15.78 17.99 4.18
N GLY A 441 -15.11 17.51 5.24
CA GLY A 441 -13.84 18.12 5.64
C GLY A 441 -12.88 17.26 6.45
N HIS A 442 -11.68 17.81 6.60
CA HIS A 442 -10.55 17.29 7.36
C HIS A 442 -9.60 18.42 7.76
N TRP A 443 -8.78 18.94 6.83
CA TRP A 443 -7.88 20.07 7.13
C TRP A 443 -8.63 21.37 7.44
N GLU A 444 -9.90 21.47 7.07
CA GLU A 444 -10.81 22.55 7.48
C GLU A 444 -10.78 22.76 9.00
N PHE A 445 -10.74 21.67 9.78
CA PHE A 445 -10.81 21.71 11.25
C PHE A 445 -9.58 22.36 11.89
N THR A 446 -8.48 22.51 11.15
CA THR A 446 -7.27 23.19 11.62
C THR A 446 -7.43 24.72 11.75
N HIS A 447 -8.55 25.29 11.28
CA HIS A 447 -8.91 26.69 11.54
C HIS A 447 -9.59 26.92 12.90
N GLY A 448 -9.94 25.83 13.60
CA GLY A 448 -10.65 25.85 14.86
C GLY A 448 -12.18 25.82 14.71
N ALA A 449 -12.85 25.22 15.70
CA ALA A 449 -14.28 24.92 15.66
C ALA A 449 -15.17 26.14 15.33
N GLU A 450 -14.90 27.29 15.96
CA GLU A 450 -15.65 28.53 15.74
C GLU A 450 -15.51 29.03 14.31
N ARG A 451 -14.28 29.07 13.79
CA ARG A 451 -14.01 29.55 12.43
C ARG A 451 -14.61 28.62 11.39
N VAL A 452 -14.57 27.31 11.61
CA VAL A 452 -15.20 26.34 10.71
C VAL A 452 -16.71 26.60 10.63
N LYS A 453 -17.40 26.77 11.77
CA LYS A 453 -18.84 27.07 11.78
C LYS A 453 -19.15 28.37 11.02
N GLU A 454 -18.36 29.43 11.23
CA GLU A 454 -18.50 30.69 10.49
C GLU A 454 -18.35 30.52 8.97
N LEU A 455 -17.34 29.74 8.54
CA LEU A 455 -17.10 29.47 7.12
C LEU A 455 -18.19 28.60 6.51
N VAL A 456 -18.73 27.62 7.24
CA VAL A 456 -19.88 26.80 6.82
C VAL A 456 -21.12 27.66 6.61
N ASP A 457 -21.44 28.53 7.57
CA ASP A 457 -22.56 29.46 7.46
C ASP A 457 -22.37 30.41 6.27
N THR A 458 -21.14 30.88 6.07
CA THR A 458 -20.80 31.74 4.94
C THR A 458 -20.93 31.00 3.62
N LEU A 459 -20.44 29.76 3.52
CA LEU A 459 -20.50 28.95 2.30
C LEU A 459 -21.94 28.77 1.82
N GLY A 460 -22.88 28.53 2.75
CA GLY A 460 -24.31 28.51 2.46
C GLY A 460 -24.78 27.26 1.71
N VAL A 461 -23.95 26.21 1.64
CA VAL A 461 -24.33 24.88 1.15
C VAL A 461 -24.04 23.83 2.23
N PRO A 462 -24.65 22.63 2.17
CA PRO A 462 -24.44 21.60 3.18
C PRO A 462 -22.96 21.23 3.36
N PHE A 463 -22.42 21.51 4.54
CA PHE A 463 -21.22 20.89 5.07
C PHE A 463 -21.64 19.64 5.84
N LEU A 464 -21.26 18.47 5.35
CA LEU A 464 -21.79 17.20 5.82
C LEU A 464 -20.79 16.48 6.73
N GLY A 465 -21.26 16.01 7.89
CA GLY A 465 -20.41 15.46 8.94
C GLY A 465 -21.06 14.32 9.72
N SER A 466 -21.47 13.25 9.01
CA SER A 466 -22.06 12.02 9.54
C SER A 466 -21.32 11.47 10.78
N ASN A 467 -20.01 11.55 10.83
CA ASN A 467 -19.22 11.01 11.93
C ASN A 467 -18.83 12.03 13.01
N ILE A 468 -19.21 13.31 12.86
CA ILE A 468 -18.82 14.40 13.76
C ILE A 468 -19.88 14.62 14.82
N GLN A 469 -19.53 14.36 16.07
CA GLN A 469 -20.46 14.50 17.20
C GLN A 469 -19.83 15.26 18.35
N ASP A 470 -20.62 15.98 19.13
CA ASP A 470 -20.10 16.60 20.34
C ASP A 470 -19.70 15.53 21.37
N THR A 471 -18.78 15.87 22.27
CA THR A 471 -18.26 14.95 23.28
C THR A 471 -19.10 14.85 24.55
N GLU A 472 -20.09 15.71 24.74
CA GLU A 472 -20.93 15.77 25.94
C GLU A 472 -22.19 14.89 25.80
N TRP A 473 -22.90 15.03 24.69
CA TRP A 473 -24.21 14.40 24.45
C TRP A 473 -24.23 13.45 23.25
N ASN A 474 -23.16 13.43 22.44
CA ASN A 474 -23.08 12.68 21.18
C ASN A 474 -24.13 13.11 20.14
N GLU A 475 -24.52 14.39 20.15
CA GLU A 475 -25.33 15.03 19.12
C GLU A 475 -24.48 15.31 17.89
N ASP A 476 -25.11 15.25 16.71
CA ASP A 476 -24.43 15.56 15.45
C ASP A 476 -24.10 17.06 15.38
N VAL A 477 -22.83 17.39 15.13
CA VAL A 477 -22.37 18.79 15.06
C VAL A 477 -22.77 19.46 13.74
N PHE A 478 -22.79 18.67 12.67
CA PHE A 478 -23.14 19.09 11.31
C PHE A 478 -24.23 18.17 10.76
N PRO A 479 -25.01 18.61 9.76
CA PRO A 479 -25.94 17.73 9.06
C PRO A 479 -25.22 16.47 8.53
N HIS A 480 -25.81 15.29 8.72
CA HIS A 480 -25.21 14.04 8.28
C HIS A 480 -25.52 13.71 6.80
N THR A 481 -26.70 14.14 6.31
CA THR A 481 -27.22 13.83 4.98
C THR A 481 -27.91 15.05 4.38
N ALA A 482 -27.66 15.31 3.09
CA ALA A 482 -28.45 16.24 2.27
C ALA A 482 -29.19 15.49 1.16
N THR A 483 -30.39 15.94 0.81
CA THR A 483 -31.18 15.35 -0.28
C THR A 483 -31.30 16.33 -1.43
N PHE A 484 -31.12 15.85 -2.64
CA PHE A 484 -31.21 16.61 -3.88
C PHE A 484 -32.14 15.92 -4.86
N GLU A 485 -32.68 16.68 -5.81
CA GLU A 485 -33.38 16.14 -6.97
C GLU A 485 -32.69 16.66 -8.24
N ARG A 486 -32.31 15.73 -9.13
CA ARG A 486 -31.67 16.05 -10.41
C ARG A 486 -32.16 15.08 -11.48
N GLY A 487 -32.54 15.61 -12.64
CA GLY A 487 -33.05 14.78 -13.73
C GLY A 487 -34.25 13.88 -13.35
N GLY A 488 -35.03 14.27 -12.35
CA GLY A 488 -36.16 13.49 -11.81
C GLY A 488 -35.78 12.34 -10.86
N VAL A 489 -34.51 12.25 -10.45
CA VAL A 489 -34.01 11.25 -9.50
C VAL A 489 -33.81 11.90 -8.13
N LYS A 490 -34.32 11.27 -7.07
CA LYS A 490 -34.06 11.67 -5.68
C LYS A 490 -32.72 11.09 -5.19
N ILE A 491 -31.80 11.96 -4.82
CA ILE A 491 -30.41 11.64 -4.45
C ILE A 491 -30.19 11.98 -2.98
N ALA A 492 -29.71 11.03 -2.18
CA ALA A 492 -29.21 11.30 -0.84
C ALA A 492 -27.68 11.31 -0.85
N VAL A 493 -27.09 12.41 -0.39
CA VAL A 493 -25.64 12.54 -0.17
C VAL A 493 -25.39 12.48 1.32
N ILE A 494 -24.72 11.43 1.77
CA ILE A 494 -24.26 11.23 3.15
C ILE A 494 -22.80 11.67 3.19
N GLY A 495 -22.43 12.58 4.08
CA GLY A 495 -21.06 13.09 4.13
C GLY A 495 -20.26 12.52 5.28
N GLN A 496 -19.05 12.07 5.02
CA GLN A 496 -18.15 11.49 6.00
C GLN A 496 -16.84 12.29 6.04
N ALA A 497 -16.58 12.94 7.17
CA ALA A 497 -15.34 13.66 7.41
C ALA A 497 -14.21 12.70 7.80
N PHE A 498 -12.96 13.17 7.76
CA PHE A 498 -11.82 12.31 8.10
C PHE A 498 -11.92 11.77 9.54
N PRO A 499 -11.96 10.44 9.73
CA PRO A 499 -12.31 9.84 11.02
C PRO A 499 -11.23 10.00 12.10
N TYR A 500 -9.97 10.22 11.71
CA TYR A 500 -8.85 10.32 12.64
C TYR A 500 -8.38 11.76 12.90
N THR A 501 -9.17 12.77 12.50
CA THR A 501 -8.87 14.20 12.71
C THR A 501 -8.36 14.51 14.14
N PRO A 502 -8.95 13.97 15.24
CA PRO A 502 -8.46 14.21 16.61
C PRO A 502 -7.04 13.79 16.94
N ILE A 503 -6.46 12.86 16.18
CA ILE A 503 -5.10 12.35 16.40
C ILE A 503 -4.15 12.77 15.29
N ALA A 504 -4.67 13.16 14.12
CA ALA A 504 -3.88 13.66 13.00
C ALA A 504 -3.66 15.18 13.01
N ASN A 505 -4.57 15.94 13.65
CA ASN A 505 -4.53 17.40 13.74
C ASN A 505 -4.54 17.87 15.21
N PRO A 506 -4.23 19.16 15.48
CA PRO A 506 -4.19 19.68 16.85
C PRO A 506 -5.58 19.64 17.53
N ARG A 507 -5.80 18.65 18.39
CA ARG A 507 -7.07 18.40 19.10
C ARG A 507 -7.63 19.62 19.83
N TRP A 508 -6.76 20.48 20.36
CA TRP A 508 -7.14 21.69 21.10
C TRP A 508 -7.86 22.75 20.24
N MET A 509 -7.84 22.62 18.91
CA MET A 509 -8.58 23.50 18.00
C MET A 509 -10.09 23.16 17.94
N PHE A 510 -10.47 21.93 18.31
CA PHE A 510 -11.85 21.42 18.29
C PHE A 510 -12.07 20.42 19.45
N PRO A 511 -11.83 20.84 20.70
CA PRO A 511 -11.74 19.93 21.85
C PRO A 511 -13.05 19.18 22.12
N GLU A 512 -14.19 19.78 21.76
CA GLU A 512 -15.54 19.29 21.99
C GLU A 512 -16.06 18.34 20.90
N TRP A 513 -15.29 18.06 19.84
CA TRP A 513 -15.77 17.26 18.71
C TRP A 513 -15.12 15.87 18.68
N SER A 514 -15.93 14.83 18.50
CA SER A 514 -15.52 13.46 18.29
C SER A 514 -15.71 13.07 16.82
N PHE A 515 -14.85 12.18 16.34
CA PHE A 515 -14.83 11.67 14.97
C PHE A 515 -14.66 10.15 15.03
N GLY A 516 -14.81 9.47 13.89
CA GLY A 516 -14.48 8.06 13.79
C GLY A 516 -15.17 7.35 12.63
N ILE A 517 -14.83 6.08 12.42
CA ILE A 517 -15.55 5.20 11.50
C ILE A 517 -16.71 4.60 12.29
N LYS A 518 -17.93 5.07 12.01
CA LYS A 518 -19.17 4.64 12.68
C LYS A 518 -20.04 3.88 11.68
N GLU A 519 -19.67 2.64 11.35
CA GLU A 519 -20.30 1.83 10.29
C GLU A 519 -21.80 1.71 10.48
N GLU A 520 -22.24 1.45 11.71
CA GLU A 520 -23.64 1.26 12.07
C GLU A 520 -24.45 2.51 11.76
N LYS A 521 -23.87 3.70 12.00
CA LYS A 521 -24.55 4.95 11.69
C LYS A 521 -24.60 5.21 10.19
N VAL A 522 -23.54 4.89 9.45
CA VAL A 522 -23.58 4.98 7.97
C VAL A 522 -24.69 4.07 7.43
N ALA A 523 -24.80 2.84 7.93
CA ALA A 523 -25.86 1.91 7.55
C ALA A 523 -27.25 2.46 7.91
N GLU A 524 -27.46 2.95 9.13
CA GLU A 524 -28.71 3.59 9.56
C GLU A 524 -29.12 4.74 8.63
N ARG A 525 -28.17 5.59 8.23
CA ARG A 525 -28.39 6.74 7.36
C ARG A 525 -28.71 6.33 5.93
N VAL A 526 -28.08 5.26 5.44
CA VAL A 526 -28.40 4.66 4.14
C VAL A 526 -29.83 4.13 4.15
N GLU A 527 -30.20 3.35 5.16
CA GLU A 527 -31.57 2.81 5.30
C GLU A 527 -32.61 3.92 5.44
N ALA A 528 -32.34 4.94 6.26
CA ALA A 528 -33.22 6.10 6.41
C ALA A 528 -33.38 6.87 5.09
N ALA A 529 -32.30 7.06 4.32
CA ALA A 529 -32.36 7.70 3.02
C ALA A 529 -33.21 6.90 2.02
N ARG A 530 -33.04 5.57 1.97
CA ARG A 530 -33.85 4.68 1.12
C ARG A 530 -35.32 4.68 1.53
N ALA A 531 -35.61 4.60 2.83
CA ALA A 531 -36.97 4.68 3.36
C ALA A 531 -37.64 6.03 3.04
N ALA A 532 -36.85 7.11 2.99
CA ALA A 532 -37.30 8.43 2.54
C ALA A 532 -37.45 8.53 1.01
N GLY A 533 -37.22 7.47 0.25
CA GLY A 533 -37.41 7.39 -1.20
C GLY A 533 -36.19 7.80 -2.03
N ALA A 534 -34.97 7.82 -1.47
CA ALA A 534 -33.77 8.05 -2.27
C ALA A 534 -33.54 6.90 -3.26
N GLU A 535 -33.46 7.24 -4.54
CA GLU A 535 -33.18 6.31 -5.63
C GLU A 535 -31.67 6.15 -5.88
N LEU A 536 -30.88 7.15 -5.48
CA LEU A 536 -29.42 7.13 -5.50
C LEU A 536 -28.88 7.53 -4.12
N VAL A 537 -28.00 6.73 -3.53
CA VAL A 537 -27.30 7.02 -2.27
C VAL A 537 -25.81 7.16 -2.53
N VAL A 538 -25.30 8.36 -2.30
CA VAL A 538 -23.89 8.74 -2.46
C VAL A 538 -23.27 8.96 -1.09
N LEU A 539 -22.13 8.31 -0.83
CA LEU A 539 -21.27 8.67 0.29
C LEU A 539 -20.17 9.62 -0.23
N LEU A 540 -20.21 10.87 0.20
CA LEU A 540 -19.13 11.84 -0.02
C LEU A 540 -18.13 11.65 1.12
N SER A 541 -16.95 11.09 0.85
CA SER A 541 -16.08 10.55 1.89
C SER A 541 -14.67 11.12 1.86
N HIS A 542 -14.21 11.52 3.05
CA HIS A 542 -12.83 11.85 3.34
C HIS A 542 -12.15 10.79 4.22
N ASN A 543 -12.62 9.53 4.21
CA ASN A 543 -11.98 8.45 4.98
C ASN A 543 -10.60 8.06 4.42
N GLY A 544 -10.47 8.09 3.09
CA GLY A 544 -9.36 7.50 2.35
C GLY A 544 -9.72 6.20 1.64
N PHE A 545 -9.07 5.93 0.51
CA PHE A 545 -9.50 4.91 -0.45
C PHE A 545 -9.64 3.50 0.15
N ASP A 546 -8.64 3.00 0.87
CA ASP A 546 -8.70 1.63 1.41
C ASP A 546 -9.74 1.47 2.52
N VAL A 547 -9.95 2.52 3.32
CA VAL A 547 -11.02 2.58 4.33
C VAL A 547 -12.38 2.53 3.64
N ASP A 548 -12.58 3.36 2.61
CA ASP A 548 -13.82 3.38 1.84
C ASP A 548 -14.06 2.06 1.09
N ARG A 549 -13.01 1.42 0.56
CA ARG A 549 -13.09 0.08 -0.05
C ARG A 549 -13.57 -0.96 0.94
N LYS A 550 -13.05 -0.93 2.17
CA LYS A 550 -13.51 -1.84 3.23
C LYS A 550 -14.93 -1.53 3.68
N LEU A 551 -15.29 -0.25 3.80
CA LEU A 551 -16.64 0.20 4.18
C LEU A 551 -17.69 -0.21 3.15
N ALA A 552 -17.38 -0.08 1.85
CA ALA A 552 -18.25 -0.51 0.76
C ALA A 552 -18.58 -2.01 0.83
N GLY A 553 -17.63 -2.84 1.29
CA GLY A 553 -17.85 -4.27 1.49
C GLY A 553 -18.67 -4.62 2.74
N ARG A 554 -18.96 -3.65 3.61
CA ARG A 554 -19.58 -3.87 4.93
C ARG A 554 -20.92 -3.15 5.10
N VAL A 555 -21.16 -2.07 4.37
CA VAL A 555 -22.40 -1.29 4.43
C VAL A 555 -23.16 -1.42 3.11
N PRO A 556 -24.22 -2.25 3.05
CA PRO A 556 -25.04 -2.38 1.84
C PRO A 556 -25.85 -1.10 1.57
N GLY A 557 -26.33 -0.95 0.33
CA GLY A 557 -27.25 0.13 -0.05
C GLY A 557 -26.60 1.44 -0.50
N ILE A 558 -25.28 1.59 -0.34
CA ILE A 558 -24.49 2.69 -0.92
C ILE A 558 -24.25 2.40 -2.41
N ASP A 559 -24.63 3.31 -3.30
CA ASP A 559 -24.41 3.14 -4.75
C ASP A 559 -23.05 3.67 -5.20
N VAL A 560 -22.65 4.83 -4.66
CA VAL A 560 -21.43 5.53 -5.05
C VAL A 560 -20.71 6.03 -3.80
N ILE A 561 -19.40 5.80 -3.73
CA ILE A 561 -18.51 6.49 -2.80
C ILE A 561 -17.59 7.39 -3.62
N LEU A 562 -17.64 8.69 -3.34
CA LEU A 562 -16.67 9.66 -3.83
C LEU A 562 -15.59 9.78 -2.75
N THR A 563 -14.42 9.20 -3.00
CA THR A 563 -13.35 9.05 -2.01
C THR A 563 -12.25 10.09 -2.22
N ALA A 564 -11.87 10.78 -1.13
CA ALA A 564 -10.85 11.82 -1.04
C ALA A 564 -9.72 11.39 -0.07
N HIS A 565 -8.97 12.34 0.50
CA HIS A 565 -7.92 12.17 1.51
C HIS A 565 -6.63 11.53 1.01
N THR A 566 -6.73 10.40 0.31
CA THR A 566 -5.54 9.64 -0.08
C THR A 566 -4.85 10.17 -1.33
N HIS A 567 -5.48 11.14 -2.03
CA HIS A 567 -5.00 11.79 -3.25
C HIS A 567 -4.83 10.84 -4.44
N ASP A 568 -5.56 9.71 -4.45
CA ASP A 568 -5.51 8.75 -5.55
C ASP A 568 -6.32 9.25 -6.74
N ALA A 569 -5.74 9.15 -7.94
CA ALA A 569 -6.39 9.51 -9.19
C ALA A 569 -6.65 8.25 -10.02
N MET A 570 -7.93 7.87 -10.20
CA MET A 570 -8.29 6.66 -10.92
C MET A 570 -9.06 6.96 -12.21
N PRO A 571 -8.50 6.60 -13.40
CA PRO A 571 -9.18 6.77 -14.69
C PRO A 571 -10.44 5.93 -14.87
N ARG A 572 -10.67 4.92 -14.02
CA ARG A 572 -11.90 4.12 -13.97
C ARG A 572 -12.33 3.89 -12.51
N PRO A 573 -13.65 3.87 -12.19
CA PRO A 573 -14.10 3.55 -10.85
C PRO A 573 -13.76 2.11 -10.45
N LEU A 574 -13.51 1.87 -9.17
CA LEU A 574 -13.44 0.52 -8.62
C LEU A 574 -14.83 0.07 -8.19
N LYS A 575 -15.25 -1.15 -8.54
CA LYS A 575 -16.54 -1.70 -8.07
C LYS A 575 -16.32 -2.66 -6.91
N VAL A 576 -16.99 -2.41 -5.78
CA VAL A 576 -17.01 -3.30 -4.60
C VAL A 576 -18.46 -3.70 -4.35
N GLY A 577 -18.80 -4.98 -4.57
CA GLY A 577 -20.20 -5.40 -4.59
C GLY A 577 -20.95 -4.64 -5.70
N ASP A 578 -21.96 -3.86 -5.31
CA ASP A 578 -22.69 -2.95 -6.21
C ASP A 578 -22.29 -1.48 -6.11
N THR A 579 -21.35 -1.15 -5.21
CA THR A 579 -20.91 0.22 -4.96
C THR A 579 -19.76 0.62 -5.89
N LEU A 580 -19.87 1.81 -6.50
CA LEU A 580 -18.82 2.42 -7.31
C LEU A 580 -17.95 3.33 -6.45
N LEU A 581 -16.63 3.12 -6.42
CA LEU A 581 -15.67 3.98 -5.76
C LEU A 581 -14.95 4.85 -6.80
N VAL A 582 -15.00 6.17 -6.60
CA VAL A 582 -14.41 7.17 -7.49
C VAL A 582 -13.35 7.97 -6.75
N ALA A 583 -12.12 7.93 -7.25
CA ALA A 583 -10.99 8.69 -6.71
C ALA A 583 -10.53 9.74 -7.74
N THR A 584 -10.57 11.01 -7.34
CA THR A 584 -10.38 12.16 -8.23
C THR A 584 -8.95 12.68 -8.27
N GLY A 585 -8.09 12.31 -7.34
CA GLY A 585 -6.77 12.90 -7.16
C GLY A 585 -6.85 14.18 -6.32
N ALA A 586 -5.89 15.08 -6.48
CA ALA A 586 -5.74 16.25 -5.61
C ALA A 586 -5.29 17.52 -6.35
N CYS A 587 -5.30 18.62 -5.60
CA CYS A 587 -4.79 19.95 -5.95
C CYS A 587 -5.41 20.52 -7.24
N GLY A 588 -6.65 20.13 -7.54
CA GLY A 588 -7.38 20.60 -8.72
C GLY A 588 -6.90 20.03 -10.04
N LYS A 589 -6.04 19.01 -10.02
CA LYS A 589 -5.46 18.40 -11.22
C LYS A 589 -6.49 17.69 -12.09
N PHE A 590 -7.61 17.25 -11.51
CA PHE A 590 -8.69 16.58 -12.21
C PHE A 590 -10.07 17.03 -11.72
N VAL A 591 -11.06 16.82 -12.58
CA VAL A 591 -12.49 16.80 -12.24
C VAL A 591 -13.05 15.44 -12.63
N SER A 592 -13.62 14.72 -11.69
CA SER A 592 -14.31 13.46 -12.01
C SER A 592 -15.73 13.76 -12.48
N ARG A 593 -16.15 13.13 -13.59
CA ARG A 593 -17.52 13.14 -14.10
C ARG A 593 -18.06 11.71 -14.11
N LEU A 594 -19.13 11.46 -13.39
CA LEU A 594 -19.86 10.19 -13.36
C LEU A 594 -21.31 10.40 -13.79
N ASP A 595 -21.63 9.99 -15.02
CA ASP A 595 -22.99 10.02 -15.56
C ASP A 595 -23.68 8.68 -15.24
N LEU A 596 -24.85 8.73 -14.60
CA LEU A 596 -25.56 7.61 -14.02
C LEU A 596 -26.95 7.45 -14.63
N GLU A 597 -27.26 6.24 -15.06
CA GLU A 597 -28.62 5.79 -15.38
C GLU A 597 -29.21 5.08 -14.16
N ILE A 598 -30.32 5.62 -13.65
CA ILE A 598 -31.02 5.10 -12.48
C ILE A 598 -32.30 4.42 -12.93
N SER A 599 -32.53 3.19 -12.46
CA SER A 599 -33.75 2.43 -12.75
C SER A 599 -34.09 1.51 -11.57
N GLY A 600 -35.35 1.50 -11.16
CA GLY A 600 -35.81 0.70 -10.02
C GLY A 600 -35.10 1.01 -8.70
N GLY A 601 -34.68 2.27 -8.50
CA GLY A 601 -33.96 2.71 -7.29
C GLY A 601 -32.51 2.20 -7.18
N ARG A 602 -31.88 1.87 -8.32
CA ARG A 602 -30.48 1.39 -8.39
C ARG A 602 -29.77 1.98 -9.61
N VAL A 603 -28.44 1.95 -9.58
CA VAL A 603 -27.60 2.27 -10.76
C VAL A 603 -27.70 1.14 -11.79
N ALA A 604 -28.38 1.41 -12.90
CA ALA A 604 -28.54 0.46 -14.02
C ALA A 604 -27.38 0.55 -15.03
N GLY A 605 -26.76 1.71 -15.14
CA GLY A 605 -25.64 1.96 -16.03
C GLY A 605 -24.85 3.19 -15.60
N PHE A 606 -23.57 3.25 -15.97
CA PHE A 606 -22.73 4.42 -15.72
C PHE A 606 -21.73 4.66 -16.85
N ARG A 607 -21.33 5.92 -17.00
CA ARG A 607 -20.14 6.33 -17.77
C ARG A 607 -19.30 7.26 -16.90
N TYR A 608 -17.99 7.11 -16.98
CA TYR A 608 -17.05 7.84 -16.15
C TYR A 608 -15.94 8.47 -16.98
N ALA A 609 -15.54 9.68 -16.60
CA ALA A 609 -14.30 10.30 -17.04
C ALA A 609 -13.59 10.96 -15.85
N LEU A 610 -12.30 10.68 -15.72
CA LEU A 610 -11.38 11.52 -14.94
C LEU A 610 -10.82 12.58 -15.88
N ILE A 611 -11.31 13.81 -15.81
CA ILE A 611 -10.96 14.88 -16.75
C ILE A 611 -9.69 15.59 -16.24
N PRO A 612 -8.54 15.47 -16.92
CA PRO A 612 -7.32 16.17 -16.50
C PRO A 612 -7.40 17.66 -16.85
N VAL A 613 -7.11 18.51 -15.87
CA VAL A 613 -7.17 19.96 -16.02
C VAL A 613 -5.81 20.46 -16.52
N PHE A 614 -5.49 20.25 -17.81
CA PHE A 614 -4.28 20.82 -18.40
C PHE A 614 -4.43 22.33 -18.61
N SER A 615 -3.67 23.12 -17.86
CA SER A 615 -3.92 24.57 -17.75
C SER A 615 -3.61 25.34 -19.02
N ASN A 616 -2.77 24.79 -19.90
CA ASN A 616 -2.48 25.36 -21.22
C ASN A 616 -3.54 25.00 -22.27
N ALA A 617 -4.33 23.94 -22.04
CA ALA A 617 -5.34 23.46 -22.97
C ALA A 617 -6.72 24.08 -22.71
N ILE A 618 -7.03 24.35 -21.45
CA ILE A 618 -8.33 24.85 -20.99
C ILE A 618 -8.25 26.37 -20.82
N SER A 619 -9.16 27.08 -21.47
CA SER A 619 -9.31 28.53 -21.28
C SER A 619 -9.84 28.81 -19.87
N PRO A 620 -9.26 29.77 -19.13
CA PRO A 620 -9.75 30.12 -17.81
C PRO A 620 -11.14 30.78 -17.91
N ASP A 621 -12.04 30.44 -16.98
CA ASP A 621 -13.31 31.12 -16.84
C ASP A 621 -13.07 32.58 -16.42
N PRO A 622 -13.60 33.58 -17.15
CA PRO A 622 -13.24 34.98 -16.92
C PRO A 622 -13.68 35.51 -15.55
N GLU A 623 -14.81 35.04 -15.01
CA GLU A 623 -15.33 35.48 -13.71
C GLU A 623 -14.47 34.90 -12.58
N VAL A 624 -14.17 33.61 -12.64
CA VAL A 624 -13.33 32.95 -11.62
C VAL A 624 -11.87 33.40 -11.74
N ALA A 625 -11.36 33.68 -12.94
CA ALA A 625 -10.03 34.27 -13.11
C ALA A 625 -9.94 35.67 -12.47
N ALA A 626 -10.98 36.51 -12.62
CA ALA A 626 -11.04 37.81 -11.97
C ALA A 626 -11.12 37.67 -10.44
N LEU A 627 -11.88 36.68 -9.93
CA LEU A 627 -11.93 36.34 -8.51
C LEU A 627 -10.55 35.93 -7.98
N VAL A 628 -9.87 34.99 -8.64
CA VAL A 628 -8.52 34.55 -8.27
C VAL A 628 -7.54 35.73 -8.27
N GLY A 629 -7.60 36.59 -9.28
CA GLY A 629 -6.81 37.82 -9.35
C GLY A 629 -7.05 38.73 -8.15
N ARG A 630 -8.31 38.98 -7.78
CA ARG A 630 -8.68 39.79 -6.62
C ARG A 630 -8.18 39.18 -5.30
N LEU A 631 -8.37 37.88 -5.09
CA LEU A 631 -7.99 37.19 -3.86
C LEU A 631 -6.46 37.20 -3.65
N ARG A 632 -5.70 37.09 -4.73
CA ARG A 632 -4.23 37.03 -4.70
C ARG A 632 -3.56 38.41 -4.74
N ALA A 633 -4.25 39.45 -5.21
CA ALA A 633 -3.69 40.79 -5.36
C ALA A 633 -3.01 41.35 -4.09
N PRO A 634 -3.57 41.20 -2.87
CA PRO A 634 -2.91 41.67 -1.65
C PRO A 634 -1.55 41.02 -1.36
N PHE A 635 -1.33 39.80 -1.88
CA PHE A 635 -0.15 38.99 -1.58
C PHE A 635 0.76 38.82 -2.80
N ALA A 636 0.46 39.46 -3.94
CA ALA A 636 1.13 39.19 -5.21
C ALA A 636 2.65 39.39 -5.16
N ALA A 637 3.12 40.43 -4.46
CA ALA A 637 4.55 40.69 -4.29
C ALA A 637 5.24 39.59 -3.45
N ASP A 638 4.59 39.13 -2.39
CA ASP A 638 5.10 38.06 -1.55
C ASP A 638 5.16 36.75 -2.31
N LEU A 639 4.06 36.37 -2.99
CA LEU A 639 3.95 35.13 -3.75
C LEU A 639 5.03 35.04 -4.85
N ALA A 640 5.28 36.14 -5.57
CA ALA A 640 6.25 36.21 -6.66
C ALA A 640 7.72 36.34 -6.19
N ARG A 641 7.97 36.52 -4.89
CA ARG A 641 9.33 36.72 -4.37
C ARG A 641 10.18 35.48 -4.58
N VAL A 642 11.22 35.58 -5.39
CA VAL A 642 12.21 34.52 -5.56
C VAL A 642 13.05 34.38 -4.28
N VAL A 643 13.11 33.17 -3.74
CA VAL A 643 13.82 32.83 -2.49
C VAL A 643 14.97 31.84 -2.69
N GLY A 644 15.09 31.27 -3.88
CA GLY A 644 16.18 30.34 -4.22
C GLY A 644 16.08 29.85 -5.66
N ARG A 645 16.88 28.84 -5.98
CA ARG A 645 16.84 28.12 -7.26
C ARG A 645 17.10 26.64 -7.01
N THR A 646 16.57 25.77 -7.86
CA THR A 646 16.84 24.32 -7.80
C THR A 646 17.46 23.81 -9.09
N GLU A 647 18.40 22.89 -8.97
CA GLU A 647 18.91 22.08 -10.08
C GLU A 647 18.31 20.67 -10.08
N SER A 648 17.65 20.26 -9.00
CA SER A 648 16.93 18.99 -8.88
C SER A 648 15.43 19.17 -9.07
N LEU A 649 14.72 18.09 -9.39
CA LEU A 649 13.27 18.05 -9.33
C LEU A 649 12.87 18.04 -7.85
N LEU A 650 12.05 19.01 -7.43
CA LEU A 650 11.48 19.04 -6.08
C LEU A 650 10.05 18.54 -6.13
N PHE A 651 9.70 17.54 -5.32
CA PHE A 651 8.35 16.99 -5.21
C PHE A 651 8.07 16.51 -3.79
N ARG A 652 6.78 16.41 -3.45
CA ARG A 652 6.33 16.08 -2.09
C ARG A 652 5.90 14.62 -1.91
N ARG A 653 5.13 14.06 -2.85
CA ARG A 653 4.36 12.83 -2.62
C ARG A 653 5.18 11.54 -2.84
N GLY A 654 5.03 10.60 -1.92
CA GLY A 654 5.66 9.27 -1.89
C GLY A 654 5.68 8.71 -0.47
N ASN A 655 5.47 7.41 -0.28
CA ASN A 655 5.32 6.87 1.09
C ASN A 655 6.56 7.06 1.96
N THR A 656 7.75 7.14 1.37
CA THR A 656 9.03 7.18 2.10
C THR A 656 9.97 8.30 1.66
N ALA A 657 9.66 9.01 0.58
CA ALA A 657 10.58 9.98 -0.01
C ALA A 657 9.83 11.12 -0.70
N GLY A 658 10.41 12.31 -0.58
CA GLY A 658 10.02 13.53 -1.27
C GLY A 658 11.19 14.51 -1.23
N THR A 659 11.67 14.97 -2.39
CA THR A 659 12.85 15.83 -2.45
C THR A 659 12.59 17.23 -1.88
N TRP A 660 11.33 17.66 -1.78
CA TRP A 660 10.98 18.85 -0.98
C TRP A 660 11.21 18.63 0.51
N ASP A 661 10.90 17.44 1.02
CA ASP A 661 11.16 17.10 2.42
C ASP A 661 12.64 17.01 2.73
N ASP A 662 13.47 16.59 1.78
CA ASP A 662 14.93 16.62 1.94
C ASP A 662 15.43 18.06 2.17
N VAL A 663 14.92 19.03 1.41
CA VAL A 663 15.23 20.45 1.58
C VAL A 663 14.76 20.98 2.93
N ILE A 664 13.56 20.60 3.36
CA ILE A 664 13.00 21.03 4.66
C ILE A 664 13.81 20.44 5.82
N CYS A 665 14.14 19.16 5.75
CA CYS A 665 14.96 18.47 6.73
C CYS A 665 16.38 19.08 6.79
N ASP A 666 16.98 19.41 5.65
CA ASP A 666 18.28 20.08 5.60
C ASP A 666 18.24 21.48 6.18
N ALA A 667 17.17 22.23 5.91
CA ALA A 667 16.95 23.54 6.51
C ALA A 667 16.85 23.45 8.04
N LEU A 668 16.08 22.48 8.56
CA LEU A 668 15.97 22.21 9.99
C LEU A 668 17.33 21.86 10.61
N LEU A 669 18.07 20.92 10.04
CA LEU A 669 19.39 20.52 10.55
C LEU A 669 20.37 21.70 10.56
N ALA A 670 20.38 22.50 9.48
CA ALA A 670 21.37 23.55 9.27
C ALA A 670 21.08 24.85 10.04
N GLU A 671 19.82 25.14 10.40
CA GLU A 671 19.40 26.39 11.06
C GLU A 671 19.03 26.18 12.53
N ARG A 672 18.79 24.94 12.97
CA ARG A 672 18.34 24.62 14.33
C ARG A 672 19.35 23.85 15.16
N ASP A 673 20.58 23.63 14.68
CA ASP A 673 21.63 22.89 15.41
C ASP A 673 21.09 21.57 16.00
N ALA A 674 20.56 20.73 15.10
CA ALA A 674 19.93 19.45 15.44
C ALA A 674 20.70 18.28 14.82
N GLU A 675 20.65 17.12 15.48
CA GLU A 675 21.23 15.88 14.98
C GLU A 675 20.28 15.17 14.01
N ILE A 676 18.98 15.29 14.26
CA ILE A 676 17.90 14.65 13.52
C ILE A 676 16.83 15.69 13.17
N ALA A 677 16.29 15.62 11.96
CA ALA A 677 15.16 16.41 11.53
C ALA A 677 13.95 15.52 11.24
N LEU A 678 12.74 15.97 11.60
CA LEU A 678 11.48 15.30 11.31
C LEU A 678 10.54 16.26 10.55
N SER A 679 10.15 15.88 9.34
CA SER A 679 9.15 16.60 8.54
C SER A 679 7.93 15.69 8.32
N PRO A 680 6.70 16.20 8.48
CA PRO A 680 5.51 15.36 8.48
C PRO A 680 5.14 14.80 7.11
N GLY A 681 4.36 13.74 7.20
CA GLY A 681 3.67 12.90 6.21
C GLY A 681 3.01 13.50 4.96
N PHE A 682 3.04 14.83 4.79
CA PHE A 682 2.35 15.67 3.80
C PHE A 682 2.07 15.04 2.42
N ARG A 683 0.83 14.69 2.05
CA ARG A 683 0.49 14.33 0.65
C ARG A 683 0.21 15.52 -0.26
N TRP A 684 -0.16 16.67 0.32
CA TRP A 684 -0.36 17.93 -0.39
C TRP A 684 0.93 18.72 -0.54
N GLY A 685 1.01 19.52 -1.59
CA GLY A 685 2.18 20.32 -1.97
C GLY A 685 2.36 20.37 -3.49
N THR A 686 3.25 21.22 -3.99
CA THR A 686 3.56 21.33 -5.43
C THR A 686 4.91 20.72 -5.79
N SER A 687 5.19 20.62 -7.09
CA SER A 687 6.48 20.19 -7.65
C SER A 687 7.18 21.33 -8.39
N ILE A 688 8.51 21.39 -8.30
CA ILE A 688 9.35 22.36 -9.05
C ILE A 688 10.29 21.61 -9.98
N LEU A 689 10.35 22.05 -11.24
CA LEU A 689 11.24 21.48 -12.25
C LEU A 689 12.72 21.84 -12.04
N PRO A 690 13.65 20.95 -12.45
CA PRO A 690 15.08 21.26 -12.51
C PRO A 690 15.37 22.53 -13.31
N GLY A 691 16.19 23.42 -12.73
CA GLY A 691 16.64 24.68 -13.32
C GLY A 691 15.77 25.90 -12.99
N SER A 692 14.63 25.70 -12.33
CA SER A 692 13.69 26.76 -11.99
C SER A 692 14.15 27.61 -10.80
N GLU A 693 13.66 28.85 -10.78
CA GLU A 693 13.61 29.66 -9.57
C GLU A 693 12.59 29.07 -8.60
N ILE A 694 12.85 29.22 -7.30
CA ILE A 694 11.94 28.87 -6.22
C ILE A 694 11.36 30.16 -5.68
N THR A 695 10.04 30.29 -5.71
CA THR A 695 9.32 31.43 -5.15
C THR A 695 8.89 31.17 -3.72
N ALA A 696 8.48 32.23 -3.01
CA ALA A 696 7.93 32.07 -1.67
C ALA A 696 6.60 31.31 -1.69
N GLU A 697 5.79 31.46 -2.75
CA GLU A 697 4.60 30.66 -2.97
C GLU A 697 4.92 29.17 -3.03
N ASP A 698 5.99 28.77 -3.72
CA ASP A 698 6.36 27.37 -3.79
C ASP A 698 6.71 26.76 -2.44
N VAL A 699 7.35 27.53 -1.55
CA VAL A 699 7.65 27.11 -0.17
C VAL A 699 6.39 27.05 0.67
N TRP A 700 5.52 28.06 0.58
CA TRP A 700 4.26 28.09 1.31
C TRP A 700 3.31 26.99 0.87
N ALA A 701 3.31 26.60 -0.40
CA ALA A 701 2.55 25.45 -0.88
C ALA A 701 2.96 24.13 -0.19
N GLN A 702 4.14 24.06 0.44
CA GLN A 702 4.57 22.90 1.24
C GLN A 702 4.37 23.08 2.76
N THR A 703 4.16 24.31 3.23
CA THR A 703 4.38 24.66 4.65
C THR A 703 3.34 25.57 5.30
N ALA A 704 2.47 26.21 4.52
CA ALA A 704 1.46 27.15 5.04
C ALA A 704 0.31 26.39 5.72
N ILE A 705 0.47 26.21 7.04
CA ILE A 705 -0.52 25.61 7.95
C ILE A 705 -0.76 26.54 9.14
N THR A 706 -1.82 26.28 9.91
CA THR A 706 -2.20 27.06 11.10
C THR A 706 -1.33 26.79 12.34
N TYR A 707 -0.47 25.77 12.31
CA TYR A 707 0.47 25.39 13.39
C TYR A 707 1.89 25.11 12.86
N PRO A 708 2.54 26.10 12.21
CA PRO A 708 3.73 25.89 11.37
C PRO A 708 5.05 25.84 12.14
N ASN A 709 5.03 26.01 13.46
CA ASN A 709 6.20 26.28 14.27
C ASN A 709 7.21 25.12 14.22
N ALA A 710 8.48 25.49 14.07
CA ALA A 710 9.61 24.58 14.01
C ALA A 710 10.28 24.43 15.38
N TYR A 711 9.92 23.36 16.08
CA TYR A 711 10.44 23.03 17.38
C TYR A 711 11.89 22.52 17.32
N ARG A 712 12.58 22.60 18.46
CA ARG A 712 13.88 21.97 18.70
C ARG A 712 13.85 21.43 20.13
N ILE A 713 13.88 20.12 20.27
CA ILE A 713 13.76 19.44 21.56
C ILE A 713 14.76 18.29 21.65
N THR A 714 14.87 17.71 22.84
CA THR A 714 15.65 16.49 23.05
C THR A 714 14.73 15.28 23.04
N MET A 715 15.12 14.21 22.35
CA MET A 715 14.42 12.93 22.35
C MET A 715 15.39 11.78 22.64
N ARG A 716 14.97 10.82 23.46
CA ARG A 716 15.71 9.56 23.61
C ARG A 716 15.66 8.74 22.33
N GLY A 717 16.71 7.97 22.06
CA GLY A 717 16.75 7.03 20.93
C GLY A 717 15.58 6.05 20.90
N GLU A 718 15.11 5.60 22.07
CA GLU A 718 13.90 4.77 22.19
C GLU A 718 12.64 5.49 21.70
N MET A 719 12.49 6.78 22.01
CA MET A 719 11.33 7.57 21.60
C MET A 719 11.32 7.80 20.09
N ILE A 720 12.49 8.06 19.50
CA ILE A 720 12.65 8.18 18.04
C ILE A 720 12.19 6.88 17.36
N LYS A 721 12.62 5.71 17.85
CA LYS A 721 12.17 4.43 17.31
C LYS A 721 10.66 4.26 17.46
N THR A 722 10.10 4.58 18.63
CA THR A 722 8.65 4.47 18.89
C THR A 722 7.84 5.32 17.91
N ILE A 723 8.22 6.57 17.68
CA ILE A 723 7.54 7.46 16.72
C ILE A 723 7.58 6.86 15.31
N LEU A 724 8.74 6.36 14.86
CA LEU A 724 8.86 5.76 13.52
C LEU A 724 8.04 4.47 13.37
N GLU A 725 7.99 3.63 14.40
CA GLU A 725 7.17 2.42 14.41
C GLU A 725 5.67 2.74 14.41
N ASP A 726 5.25 3.75 15.18
CA ASP A 726 3.85 4.19 15.25
C ASP A 726 3.37 4.72 13.90
N VAL A 727 4.17 5.58 13.26
CA VAL A 727 3.86 6.07 11.91
C VAL A 727 3.87 4.94 10.88
N ALA A 728 4.81 3.99 10.97
CA ALA A 728 4.85 2.83 10.11
C ALA A 728 3.64 1.91 10.32
N ASP A 729 3.14 1.76 11.55
CA ASP A 729 1.96 0.94 11.82
C ASP A 729 0.68 1.58 11.38
N ASN A 730 0.56 2.90 11.52
CA ASN A 730 -0.52 3.67 10.94
C ASN A 730 -0.58 3.47 9.41
N LEU A 731 0.53 3.69 8.71
CA LEU A 731 0.53 3.62 7.25
C LEU A 731 0.41 2.18 6.71
N PHE A 732 1.12 1.24 7.31
CA PHE A 732 1.25 -0.13 6.82
C PHE A 732 0.46 -1.13 7.69
N ASN A 733 -0.65 -0.70 8.29
CA ASN A 733 -1.55 -1.62 8.96
C ASN A 733 -2.23 -2.53 7.92
N PRO A 734 -2.23 -3.87 8.08
CA PRO A 734 -2.94 -4.74 7.15
C PRO A 734 -4.47 -4.57 7.19
N ASP A 735 -5.01 -4.00 8.26
CA ASP A 735 -6.42 -3.61 8.32
C ASP A 735 -6.57 -2.10 7.99
N PRO A 736 -7.24 -1.76 6.86
CA PRO A 736 -7.49 -0.38 6.47
C PRO A 736 -8.12 0.51 7.53
N TYR A 737 -8.93 -0.02 8.46
CA TYR A 737 -9.56 0.79 9.53
C TYR A 737 -8.61 1.22 10.63
N TYR A 738 -7.33 0.86 10.55
CA TYR A 738 -6.29 1.46 11.38
C TYR A 738 -5.35 2.36 10.56
N GLN A 739 -5.59 2.48 9.25
CA GLN A 739 -4.84 3.37 8.39
C GLN A 739 -5.42 4.78 8.42
N GLN A 740 -4.56 5.77 8.68
CA GLN A 740 -4.95 7.18 8.73
C GLN A 740 -4.57 7.94 7.45
N GLY A 741 -4.04 7.26 6.42
CA GLY A 741 -3.85 7.85 5.09
C GLY A 741 -2.73 8.90 4.94
N GLY A 742 -1.79 9.01 5.89
CA GLY A 742 -0.55 9.79 5.75
C GLY A 742 0.61 8.97 5.19
N ASP A 743 1.69 9.62 4.73
CA ASP A 743 2.94 8.94 4.37
C ASP A 743 3.93 8.90 5.57
N MET A 744 5.04 8.16 5.48
CA MET A 744 6.05 8.12 6.55
C MET A 744 6.57 9.51 6.90
N VAL A 745 6.83 9.76 8.18
CA VAL A 745 7.58 10.96 8.58
C VAL A 745 8.93 10.97 7.86
N ARG A 746 9.27 12.11 7.26
CA ARG A 746 10.52 12.27 6.51
C ARG A 746 11.60 12.64 7.49
N THR A 747 12.74 11.97 7.38
CA THR A 747 13.81 12.05 8.36
C THR A 747 15.07 12.64 7.74
N GLY A 748 15.62 13.69 8.36
CA GLY A 748 16.98 14.16 8.10
C GLY A 748 17.94 13.70 9.19
N GLY A 749 19.19 13.43 8.84
CA GLY A 749 20.23 13.04 9.81
C GLY A 749 20.11 11.61 10.35
N LEU A 750 19.11 10.84 9.87
CA LEU A 750 18.83 9.47 10.28
C LEU A 750 18.79 8.54 9.06
N THR A 751 19.23 7.29 9.23
CA THR A 751 18.96 6.21 8.27
C THR A 751 18.41 5.00 9.01
N PHE A 752 17.52 4.22 8.39
CA PHE A 752 16.96 3.00 8.97
C PHE A 752 16.47 2.02 7.90
N ALA A 753 16.24 0.77 8.29
CA ALA A 753 15.54 -0.23 7.48
C ALA A 753 14.06 -0.29 7.87
N LEU A 754 13.19 -0.38 6.86
CA LEU A 754 11.74 -0.45 7.00
C LEU A 754 11.22 -1.72 6.32
N ASP A 755 10.81 -2.71 7.11
CA ASP A 755 10.12 -3.89 6.63
C ASP A 755 8.61 -3.70 6.79
N VAL A 756 7.92 -3.37 5.71
CA VAL A 756 6.47 -3.11 5.72
C VAL A 756 5.65 -4.38 5.95
N SER A 757 6.25 -5.56 5.79
CA SER A 757 5.61 -6.86 6.03
C SER A 757 5.73 -7.35 7.47
N ALA A 758 6.62 -6.73 8.26
CA ALA A 758 6.80 -7.08 9.67
C ALA A 758 5.59 -6.65 10.53
N PRO A 759 5.33 -7.35 11.65
CA PRO A 759 4.25 -6.98 12.55
C PRO A 759 4.50 -5.62 13.23
N SER A 760 3.42 -5.01 13.73
CA SER A 760 3.46 -3.77 14.50
C SER A 760 4.55 -3.78 15.59
N GLY A 761 5.28 -2.67 15.69
CA GLY A 761 6.41 -2.49 16.61
C GLY A 761 7.72 -3.16 16.19
N ARG A 762 7.77 -3.82 15.02
CA ARG A 762 8.97 -4.47 14.46
C ARG A 762 9.26 -4.10 13.01
N ARG A 763 8.64 -3.05 12.47
CA ARG A 763 8.87 -2.63 11.08
C ARG A 763 10.17 -1.84 10.91
N VAL A 764 10.61 -1.15 11.95
CA VAL A 764 11.76 -0.24 11.92
C VAL A 764 12.97 -0.88 12.60
N SER A 765 14.08 -1.01 11.86
CA SER A 765 15.33 -1.60 12.35
C SER A 765 16.57 -0.85 11.83
N ASP A 766 17.75 -1.16 12.39
CA ASP A 766 19.04 -0.58 11.97
C ASP A 766 19.05 0.96 11.91
N LEU A 767 18.42 1.61 12.90
CA LEU A 767 18.41 3.07 13.05
C LEU A 767 19.83 3.56 13.33
N ARG A 768 20.32 4.50 12.52
CA ARG A 768 21.68 5.05 12.59
C ARG A 768 21.69 6.55 12.34
N LEU A 769 22.58 7.27 13.02
CA LEU A 769 22.91 8.63 12.66
C LEU A 769 23.61 8.66 11.30
N ARG A 770 23.07 9.45 10.36
CA ARG A 770 23.60 9.55 9.00
C ARG A 770 25.02 10.10 8.95
N ARG A 771 25.33 11.09 9.80
CA ARG A 771 26.64 11.76 9.82
C ARG A 771 27.79 10.86 10.26
N THR A 772 27.54 9.96 11.21
CA THR A 772 28.57 9.13 11.85
C THR A 772 28.48 7.65 11.50
N GLY A 773 27.32 7.19 10.99
CA GLY A 773 27.01 5.77 10.79
C GLY A 773 26.78 5.00 12.09
N GLN A 774 26.86 5.65 13.25
CA GLN A 774 26.68 5.00 14.55
C GLN A 774 25.20 4.63 14.77
N PRO A 775 24.91 3.47 15.39
CA PRO A 775 23.55 3.12 15.80
C PRO A 775 22.93 4.18 16.72
N ILE A 776 21.61 4.33 16.62
CA ILE A 776 20.83 5.07 17.62
C ILE A 776 20.78 4.24 18.91
N GLU A 777 21.31 4.78 19.99
CA GLU A 777 21.33 4.16 21.30
C GLU A 777 20.02 4.48 22.05
N PRO A 778 19.26 3.47 22.53
CA PRO A 778 17.93 3.70 23.11
C PRO A 778 17.91 4.72 24.26
N GLY A 779 18.91 4.66 25.15
CA GLY A 779 18.99 5.51 26.34
C GLY A 779 19.71 6.85 26.12
N ARG A 780 20.23 7.12 24.92
CA ARG A 780 20.91 8.38 24.61
C ARG A 780 19.91 9.43 24.16
N ASP A 781 20.14 10.65 24.61
CA ASP A 781 19.43 11.85 24.17
C ASP A 781 20.03 12.40 22.87
N TYR A 782 19.14 12.71 21.92
CA TYR A 782 19.46 13.33 20.64
C TYR A 782 18.72 14.65 20.48
N VAL A 783 19.39 15.65 19.90
CA VAL A 783 18.72 16.91 19.56
C VAL A 783 17.93 16.72 18.27
N VAL A 784 16.61 16.90 18.36
CA VAL A 784 15.66 16.72 17.26
C VAL A 784 14.98 18.05 16.94
N ALA A 785 14.99 18.42 15.66
CA ALA A 785 14.18 19.53 15.14
C ALA A 785 13.05 18.99 14.27
N GLY A 786 11.89 19.61 14.32
CA GLY A 786 10.78 19.26 13.46
C GLY A 786 9.77 20.39 13.40
N TRP A 787 8.67 20.20 12.70
CA TRP A 787 7.63 21.21 12.55
C TRP A 787 6.24 20.57 12.48
N ALA A 788 5.18 21.40 12.47
CA ALA A 788 3.80 20.95 12.44
C ALA A 788 3.42 20.04 13.62
N SER A 789 3.92 20.36 14.81
CA SER A 789 3.52 19.66 16.04
C SER A 789 2.04 19.89 16.33
N ILE A 790 1.32 18.81 16.61
CA ILE A 790 -0.09 18.87 17.03
C ILE A 790 -0.26 19.31 18.49
N ASN A 791 0.84 19.40 19.26
CA ASN A 791 0.81 19.83 20.64
C ASN A 791 0.60 21.34 20.74
N GLU A 792 -0.25 21.76 21.68
CA GLU A 792 -0.49 23.15 22.00
C GLU A 792 0.78 23.83 22.51
N GLY A 793 0.93 25.12 22.22
CA GLY A 793 2.06 25.92 22.72
C GLY A 793 3.42 25.54 22.13
N THR A 794 3.47 24.86 20.97
CA THR A 794 4.73 24.56 20.30
C THR A 794 5.45 25.84 19.90
N GLU A 795 6.66 26.06 20.46
CA GLU A 795 7.46 27.25 20.19
C GLU A 795 8.43 27.08 19.00
N GLY A 796 8.92 28.21 18.48
CA GLY A 796 9.88 28.28 17.37
C GLY A 796 9.36 29.13 16.22
N PRO A 797 10.23 29.55 15.27
CA PRO A 797 9.78 30.27 14.08
C PRO A 797 8.94 29.33 13.20
N PRO A 798 8.05 29.86 12.35
CA PRO A 798 7.37 29.04 11.35
C PRO A 798 8.39 28.44 10.38
N ILE A 799 8.12 27.20 9.94
CA ILE A 799 9.07 26.43 9.12
C ILE A 799 9.50 27.16 7.84
N TRP A 800 8.63 27.95 7.20
CA TRP A 800 8.97 28.65 5.96
C TRP A 800 10.09 29.68 6.15
N GLU A 801 10.23 30.30 7.32
CA GLU A 801 11.34 31.21 7.61
C GLU A 801 12.69 30.48 7.67
N ILE A 802 12.69 29.25 8.18
CA ILE A 802 13.87 28.39 8.19
C ILE A 802 14.23 27.98 6.75
N VAL A 803 13.23 27.56 5.98
CA VAL A 803 13.43 27.16 4.58
C VAL A 803 13.91 28.34 3.73
N PHE A 804 13.35 29.55 3.89
CA PHE A 804 13.81 30.74 3.19
C PHE A 804 15.29 31.05 3.45
N ARG A 805 15.73 30.98 4.71
CA ARG A 805 17.14 31.19 5.06
C ARG A 805 18.05 30.13 4.45
N HIS A 806 17.60 28.88 4.41
CA HIS A 806 18.35 27.79 3.80
C HIS A 806 18.48 27.98 2.28
N LEU A 807 17.38 28.28 1.59
CA LEU A 807 17.34 28.48 0.14
C LEU A 807 18.18 29.69 -0.33
N ALA A 808 18.34 30.71 0.53
CA ALA A 808 19.15 31.89 0.23
C ALA A 808 20.67 31.59 0.15
N ARG A 809 21.13 30.42 0.60
CA ARG A 809 22.56 30.05 0.65
C ARG A 809 23.15 29.64 -0.70
N GLY A 810 22.30 29.27 -1.68
CA GLY A 810 22.75 28.84 -3.00
C GLY A 810 21.75 27.92 -3.70
N PRO A 811 22.05 27.49 -4.93
CA PRO A 811 21.18 26.58 -5.67
C PRO A 811 21.07 25.23 -4.96
N ILE A 812 19.85 24.71 -4.89
CA ILE A 812 19.54 23.42 -4.29
C ILE A 812 19.87 22.29 -5.26
N ARG A 813 20.68 21.36 -4.77
CA ARG A 813 20.98 20.07 -5.40
C ARG A 813 20.63 18.99 -4.40
N VAL A 814 19.53 18.29 -4.65
CA VAL A 814 19.13 17.14 -3.84
C VAL A 814 19.84 15.91 -4.36
N GLU A 815 20.72 15.34 -3.52
CA GLU A 815 21.33 14.04 -3.75
C GLU A 815 20.34 12.92 -3.40
N PRO A 816 20.24 11.83 -4.18
CA PRO A 816 19.39 10.70 -3.84
C PRO A 816 19.70 10.17 -2.44
N ARG A 817 18.70 10.17 -1.55
CA ARG A 817 18.83 9.65 -0.18
C ARG A 817 18.23 8.27 -0.06
N ASN A 818 19.10 7.28 0.17
CA ASN A 818 18.69 5.94 0.61
C ASN A 818 18.57 5.88 2.14
N ASP A 819 17.95 6.91 2.73
CA ASP A 819 17.84 7.04 4.18
C ASP A 819 16.89 5.96 4.75
N ILE A 820 15.90 5.53 3.97
CA ILE A 820 15.02 4.40 4.30
C ILE A 820 15.32 3.24 3.36
N ARG A 821 15.83 2.13 3.91
CA ARG A 821 16.03 0.87 3.19
C ARG A 821 14.77 0.03 3.29
N LEU A 822 13.98 -0.01 2.23
CA LEU A 822 12.78 -0.84 2.17
C LEU A 822 13.14 -2.33 2.10
N ALA A 823 12.46 -3.13 2.90
CA ALA A 823 12.48 -4.58 2.90
C ALA A 823 11.04 -5.13 2.89
N GLY A 824 10.87 -6.40 2.52
CA GLY A 824 9.55 -7.06 2.51
C GLY A 824 8.64 -6.69 1.33
N LEU A 825 9.21 -6.10 0.26
CA LEU A 825 8.50 -5.72 -0.97
C LEU A 825 8.14 -6.90 -1.88
#